data_AF-A0A1D8TTE2-F1
#
_entry.id   AF-A0A1D8TTE2-F1
#
_cell.length_a   1.000
_cell.length_b   1.000
_cell.length_c   1.000
_cell.angle_alpha   90.00
_cell.angle_beta   90.00
_cell.angle_gamma   90.00
#
_symmetry.space_group_name_H-M   'P 1'
#
loop_
_entity.id
_entity.type
_entity.pdbx_description
1 polymer ?
#
loop_
_entity_poly.entity_id
_entity_poly.type
_entity_poly.pdbx_seq_one_letter_code
_entity_poly.pdbx_strand_id
1 'polypeptide(L)'
;MKATLDLGELNVINRFIRSGDVVFDVGAYVGQWTDEVCKQCQGDRLQIHSFEPHPQTYQKLVGHLTQAIAVGQVIPNNFALSNSEEIQTLYDYPNTPFLNTIYRRNSENEKIFNLGTPQQFTILLTTLDAYCQRWQIKRINFLKIDVEGSELDVLKGATKMLQSGKIDYLQFEYGQTFQDAGISLQVVFDFLKQFRYFLFKILPEQLDYKPEFLPEDEDWQWCNYLAVNERFLSGVLGEFPQMLDLAKLCQQNSIQPRGVIHIGAYEGEEIQTYREMGMEKILFVEANPQVFDRLQKKMAGMSEVRVANYAIYNCDGIVDLHITANEQSSSILSPTHDSDQSIFTREISRIAVEAKTLDNLLAELELSPEDFNLLNIDIQGAELLALQGASNTLQFVEGINIEVNYEEIYQGCALIDDIDKFLNKVGFDRVATTTPYHHSWGDAFYARQPTITMTSLGKNGGFANQLFQYGFFKTYAKEHNLRVETPEWIGKEIFGLDDPPIRRLLPMVAENIESNMSISDIVNSPEALSNVDFWGYFQYHTAYYAKYQEYWRSLFQPVGEIAAKMQMAWENLSARGKTVVAIHMRLGDYFYLYPDWIAPWEWYEEWLRGFWETLEEPILYVASDDIEMVLGCFAKYQPITAKDLGVELPQAEFYRDFYVLSHADAVAISNSTFSFAASMLNQRGKFFCRPHFSSQKLIPFDPWNSLPLFRSKTREACGT
;
A
#
# COMPACT_ATOMS: atom_id res chain seq x y z
N MET A 1 13.29 -18.08 -33.76
CA MET A 1 14.53 -18.61 -33.16
C MET A 1 14.88 -17.72 -31.97
N LYS A 2 14.36 -18.00 -30.75
CA LYS A 2 14.94 -17.50 -29.48
C LYS A 2 16.04 -18.53 -29.15
N ALA A 3 17.17 -18.48 -29.86
CA ALA A 3 18.10 -19.62 -29.98
C ALA A 3 19.44 -19.44 -29.23
N THR A 4 19.66 -18.31 -28.57
CA THR A 4 20.81 -18.10 -27.68
C THR A 4 20.48 -16.95 -26.74
N LEU A 5 20.84 -17.10 -25.46
CA LEU A 5 20.84 -15.98 -24.50
C LEU A 5 21.73 -14.86 -25.04
N ASP A 6 21.31 -13.61 -24.83
CA ASP A 6 22.16 -12.49 -25.22
C ASP A 6 23.36 -12.33 -24.26
N LEU A 7 24.40 -11.63 -24.72
CA LEU A 7 25.64 -11.45 -23.96
C LEU A 7 25.41 -10.73 -22.61
N GLY A 8 24.44 -9.81 -22.56
CA GLY A 8 24.08 -9.09 -21.35
C GLY A 8 23.47 -10.00 -20.30
N GLU A 9 22.54 -10.88 -20.69
CA GLU A 9 21.98 -11.91 -19.79
C GLU A 9 23.06 -12.85 -19.25
N LEU A 10 23.98 -13.31 -20.12
CA LEU A 10 25.11 -14.15 -19.68
C LEU A 10 26.00 -13.43 -18.66
N ASN A 11 26.26 -12.14 -18.86
CA ASN A 11 27.03 -11.33 -17.92
C ASN A 11 26.30 -11.18 -16.57
N VAL A 12 24.97 -11.04 -16.60
CA VAL A 12 24.14 -10.96 -15.40
C VAL A 12 24.18 -12.27 -14.62
N ILE A 13 24.00 -13.43 -15.28
CA ILE A 13 24.11 -14.75 -14.63
C ILE A 13 25.46 -14.88 -13.93
N ASN A 14 26.57 -14.66 -14.65
CA ASN A 14 27.93 -14.78 -14.12
C ASN A 14 28.22 -13.82 -12.95
N ARG A 15 27.64 -12.62 -12.96
CA ARG A 15 27.93 -11.58 -11.96
C ARG A 15 27.09 -11.74 -10.70
N PHE A 16 25.83 -12.16 -10.82
CA PHE A 16 24.83 -12.06 -9.76
C PHE A 16 24.35 -13.40 -9.20
N ILE A 17 24.66 -14.52 -9.85
CA ILE A 17 24.28 -15.85 -9.36
C ILE A 17 25.54 -16.61 -8.91
N ARG A 18 25.49 -17.14 -7.69
CA ARG A 18 26.60 -17.84 -7.01
C ARG A 18 26.16 -19.20 -6.50
N SER A 19 27.13 -20.03 -6.15
CA SER A 19 26.86 -21.29 -5.44
C SER A 19 26.21 -20.99 -4.07
N GLY A 20 25.13 -21.70 -3.76
CA GLY A 20 24.35 -21.49 -2.52
C GLY A 20 23.11 -20.63 -2.69
N ASP A 21 22.94 -20.00 -3.87
CA ASP A 21 21.80 -19.13 -4.14
C ASP A 21 20.51 -19.93 -4.35
N VAL A 22 19.40 -19.29 -3.99
CA VAL A 22 18.05 -19.69 -4.39
C VAL A 22 17.63 -18.85 -5.59
N VAL A 23 17.41 -19.51 -6.73
CA VAL A 23 17.12 -18.88 -8.02
C VAL A 23 15.73 -19.29 -8.52
N PHE A 24 14.98 -18.34 -9.05
CA PHE A 24 13.67 -18.58 -9.65
C PHE A 24 13.72 -18.25 -11.14
N ASP A 25 13.24 -19.17 -11.99
CA ASP A 25 13.07 -18.99 -13.43
C ASP A 25 11.57 -19.07 -13.77
N VAL A 26 10.90 -17.91 -13.81
CA VAL A 26 9.45 -17.82 -14.04
C VAL A 26 9.20 -17.61 -15.53
N GLY A 27 8.55 -18.59 -16.16
CA GLY A 27 8.46 -18.68 -17.62
C GLY A 27 9.66 -19.41 -18.23
N ALA A 28 10.04 -20.54 -17.61
CA ALA A 28 11.26 -21.27 -17.95
C ALA A 28 11.27 -21.87 -19.37
N TYR A 29 10.12 -21.93 -20.05
CA TYR A 29 9.96 -22.52 -21.37
C TYR A 29 10.54 -23.95 -21.41
N VAL A 30 11.57 -24.21 -22.22
CA VAL A 30 12.25 -25.51 -22.29
C VAL A 30 13.55 -25.56 -21.47
N GLY A 31 13.83 -24.57 -20.61
CA GLY A 31 14.90 -24.59 -19.62
C GLY A 31 16.27 -24.12 -20.10
N GLN A 32 16.35 -23.38 -21.22
CA GLN A 32 17.64 -22.90 -21.74
C GLN A 32 18.36 -21.96 -20.78
N TRP A 33 17.62 -21.04 -20.16
CA TRP A 33 18.18 -20.12 -19.17
C TRP A 33 18.64 -20.86 -17.92
N THR A 34 17.77 -21.70 -17.35
CA THR A 34 18.10 -22.56 -16.20
C THR A 34 19.34 -23.45 -16.46
N ASP A 35 19.45 -24.06 -17.65
CA ASP A 35 20.61 -24.89 -18.03
C ASP A 35 21.91 -24.07 -18.06
N GLU A 36 21.86 -22.83 -18.54
CA GLU A 36 23.02 -21.94 -18.55
C GLU A 36 23.46 -21.56 -17.13
N VAL A 37 22.52 -21.26 -16.24
CA VAL A 37 22.82 -21.05 -14.81
C VAL A 37 23.49 -22.28 -14.21
N CYS A 38 22.99 -23.49 -14.49
CA CYS A 38 23.60 -24.73 -14.00
C CYS A 38 25.04 -24.93 -14.52
N LYS A 39 25.34 -24.53 -15.76
CA LYS A 39 26.69 -24.66 -16.34
C LYS A 39 27.69 -23.68 -15.76
N GLN A 40 27.26 -22.42 -15.57
CA GLN A 40 28.12 -21.34 -15.10
C GLN A 40 28.35 -21.40 -13.58
N CYS A 41 27.33 -21.80 -12.82
CA CYS A 41 27.34 -21.82 -11.37
C CYS A 41 27.44 -23.25 -10.84
N GLN A 42 28.63 -23.87 -10.94
CA GLN A 42 28.88 -25.21 -10.39
C GLN A 42 29.13 -25.14 -8.88
N GLY A 43 28.29 -25.79 -8.07
CA GLY A 43 28.48 -25.91 -6.63
C GLY A 43 27.39 -26.70 -5.93
N ASP A 44 27.72 -27.27 -4.76
CA ASP A 44 26.91 -28.30 -4.06
C ASP A 44 25.59 -27.79 -3.44
N ARG A 45 25.23 -26.51 -3.63
CA ARG A 45 24.11 -25.86 -2.90
C ARG A 45 23.26 -24.88 -3.70
N LEU A 46 23.42 -24.78 -5.02
CA LEU A 46 22.51 -23.97 -5.85
C LEU A 46 21.12 -24.63 -5.91
N GLN A 47 20.06 -23.88 -5.65
CA GLN A 47 18.68 -24.36 -5.75
C GLN A 47 17.90 -23.50 -6.76
N ILE A 48 17.39 -24.12 -7.82
CA ILE A 48 16.65 -23.44 -8.88
C ILE A 48 15.20 -23.92 -8.91
N HIS A 49 14.24 -22.99 -8.86
CA HIS A 49 12.82 -23.27 -9.04
C HIS A 49 12.37 -22.75 -10.41
N SER A 50 12.04 -23.65 -11.32
CA SER A 50 11.64 -23.31 -12.70
C SER A 50 10.14 -23.50 -12.89
N PHE A 51 9.44 -22.51 -13.45
CA PHE A 51 7.98 -22.52 -13.61
C PHE A 51 7.60 -22.48 -15.09
N GLU A 52 6.84 -23.48 -15.55
CA GLU A 52 6.33 -23.58 -16.91
C GLU A 52 4.91 -24.19 -16.90
N PRO A 53 3.86 -23.41 -17.20
CA PRO A 53 2.48 -23.85 -17.05
C PRO A 53 1.95 -24.72 -18.19
N HIS A 54 2.55 -24.69 -19.39
CA HIS A 54 2.05 -25.45 -20.53
C HIS A 54 2.53 -26.91 -20.46
N PRO A 55 1.66 -27.93 -20.35
CA PRO A 55 2.10 -29.28 -20.01
C PRO A 55 3.06 -29.92 -21.01
N GLN A 56 2.90 -29.66 -22.30
CA GLN A 56 3.83 -30.21 -23.31
C GLN A 56 5.20 -29.51 -23.27
N THR A 57 5.22 -28.22 -22.94
CA THR A 57 6.46 -27.45 -22.80
C THR A 57 7.17 -27.86 -21.51
N TYR A 58 6.43 -28.01 -20.41
CA TYR A 58 6.91 -28.54 -19.14
C TYR A 58 7.56 -29.92 -19.29
N GLN A 59 6.98 -30.83 -20.09
CA GLN A 59 7.61 -32.13 -20.35
C GLN A 59 8.97 -31.99 -21.05
N LYS A 60 9.12 -31.01 -21.96
CA LYS A 60 10.40 -30.72 -22.61
C LYS A 60 11.40 -30.12 -21.62
N LEU A 61 10.95 -29.21 -20.75
CA LEU A 61 11.76 -28.66 -19.64
C LEU A 61 12.33 -29.77 -18.76
N VAL A 62 11.46 -30.67 -18.27
CA VAL A 62 11.88 -31.81 -17.44
C VAL A 62 12.85 -32.72 -18.17
N GLY A 63 12.59 -33.02 -19.45
CA GLY A 63 13.49 -33.83 -20.27
C GLY A 63 14.87 -33.17 -20.46
N HIS A 64 14.91 -31.86 -20.74
CA HIS A 64 16.14 -31.11 -20.95
C HIS A 64 16.99 -31.03 -19.67
N LEU A 65 16.37 -30.81 -18.52
CA LEU A 65 17.04 -30.61 -17.23
C LEU A 65 17.14 -31.88 -16.37
N THR A 66 16.96 -33.06 -16.98
CA THR A 66 16.87 -34.35 -16.26
C THR A 66 17.98 -34.54 -15.23
N GLN A 67 19.23 -34.22 -15.58
CA GLN A 67 20.38 -34.41 -14.68
C GLN A 67 20.33 -33.47 -13.47
N ALA A 68 20.04 -32.18 -13.68
CA ALA A 68 19.96 -31.18 -12.62
C ALA A 68 18.78 -31.46 -11.68
N ILE A 69 17.67 -31.97 -12.22
CA ILE A 69 16.51 -32.42 -11.43
C ILE A 69 16.88 -33.66 -10.59
N ALA A 70 17.57 -34.63 -11.18
CA ALA A 70 17.91 -35.88 -10.50
C ALA A 70 18.83 -35.67 -9.28
N VAL A 71 19.68 -34.64 -9.30
CA VAL A 71 20.54 -34.27 -8.16
C VAL A 71 19.88 -33.28 -7.20
N GLY A 72 18.62 -32.89 -7.44
CA GLY A 72 17.88 -31.96 -6.59
C GLY A 72 18.26 -30.49 -6.75
N GLN A 73 19.06 -30.14 -7.77
CA GLN A 73 19.48 -28.77 -8.06
C GLN A 73 18.33 -27.96 -8.68
N VAL A 74 17.52 -28.59 -9.54
CA VAL A 74 16.36 -27.95 -10.20
C VAL A 74 15.05 -28.58 -9.72
N ILE A 75 14.09 -27.73 -9.35
CA ILE A 75 12.73 -28.09 -8.93
C ILE A 75 11.76 -27.55 -9.99
N PRO A 76 11.24 -28.41 -10.88
CA PRO A 76 10.36 -27.99 -11.98
C PRO A 76 8.89 -27.96 -11.54
N ASN A 77 8.21 -26.84 -11.78
CA ASN A 77 6.82 -26.58 -11.41
C ASN A 77 5.92 -26.42 -12.65
N ASN A 78 4.81 -27.17 -12.71
CA ASN A 78 3.83 -27.13 -13.82
C ASN A 78 2.60 -26.28 -13.47
N PHE A 79 2.83 -25.00 -13.22
CA PHE A 79 1.83 -23.96 -12.97
C PHE A 79 2.48 -22.59 -13.16
N ALA A 80 1.68 -21.54 -13.31
CA ALA A 80 2.19 -20.18 -13.48
C ALA A 80 2.14 -19.41 -12.15
N LEU A 81 3.04 -18.44 -12.02
CA LEU A 81 2.96 -17.43 -10.97
C LEU A 81 2.14 -16.22 -11.46
N SER A 82 1.33 -15.64 -10.60
CA SER A 82 0.48 -14.46 -10.89
C SER A 82 0.11 -13.73 -9.59
N ASN A 83 -0.85 -12.82 -9.64
CA ASN A 83 -1.30 -11.98 -8.53
C ASN A 83 -2.37 -12.64 -7.62
N SER A 84 -2.87 -13.83 -7.98
CA SER A 84 -3.90 -14.56 -7.26
C SER A 84 -3.80 -16.09 -7.46
N GLU A 85 -4.50 -16.86 -6.63
CA GLU A 85 -4.62 -18.32 -6.77
C GLU A 85 -5.93 -18.69 -7.46
N GLU A 86 -5.86 -19.04 -8.75
CA GLU A 86 -7.05 -19.34 -9.55
C GLU A 86 -6.75 -20.27 -10.73
N ILE A 87 -7.79 -20.61 -11.48
CA ILE A 87 -7.70 -21.31 -12.75
C ILE A 87 -7.84 -20.28 -13.86
N GLN A 88 -6.91 -20.26 -14.81
CA GLN A 88 -6.89 -19.27 -15.88
C GLN A 88 -6.73 -19.91 -17.27
N THR A 89 -7.17 -19.20 -18.31
CA THR A 89 -6.93 -19.59 -19.70
C THR A 89 -5.55 -19.10 -20.16
N LEU A 90 -4.73 -20.02 -20.65
CA LEU A 90 -3.51 -19.75 -21.39
C LEU A 90 -3.81 -19.77 -22.90
N TYR A 91 -3.39 -18.73 -23.61
CA TYR A 91 -3.43 -18.68 -25.06
C TYR A 91 -2.14 -19.30 -25.63
N ASP A 92 -2.28 -20.48 -26.21
CA ASP A 92 -1.19 -21.26 -26.80
C ASP A 92 -1.05 -20.96 -28.30
N TYR A 93 0.17 -20.63 -28.73
CA TYR A 93 0.51 -20.40 -30.14
C TYR A 93 1.43 -21.53 -30.62
N PRO A 94 0.90 -22.61 -31.22
CA PRO A 94 1.68 -23.83 -31.49
C PRO A 94 2.92 -23.64 -32.37
N ASN A 95 2.90 -22.63 -33.25
CA ASN A 95 4.02 -22.31 -34.14
C ASN A 95 5.10 -21.45 -33.45
N THR A 96 4.77 -20.80 -32.34
CA THR A 96 5.63 -19.89 -31.57
C THR A 96 5.33 -20.04 -30.07
N PRO A 97 5.55 -21.23 -29.48
CA PRO A 97 5.11 -21.53 -28.12
C PRO A 97 5.84 -20.72 -27.03
N PHE A 98 6.95 -20.06 -27.38
CA PHE A 98 7.63 -19.10 -26.50
C PHE A 98 6.85 -17.80 -26.31
N LEU A 99 5.81 -17.54 -27.11
CA LEU A 99 4.93 -16.37 -27.01
C LEU A 99 3.61 -16.69 -26.28
N ASN A 100 3.51 -17.85 -25.60
CA ASN A 100 2.32 -18.25 -24.85
C ASN A 100 2.10 -17.31 -23.66
N THR A 101 0.85 -16.90 -23.45
CA THR A 101 0.52 -15.87 -22.44
C THR A 101 -0.91 -16.04 -21.94
N ILE A 102 -1.21 -15.53 -20.74
CA ILE A 102 -2.59 -15.47 -20.21
C ILE A 102 -3.36 -14.26 -20.77
N TYR A 103 -2.69 -13.34 -21.46
CA TYR A 103 -3.31 -12.22 -22.13
C TYR A 103 -3.65 -12.54 -23.57
N ARG A 104 -4.84 -12.14 -24.02
CA ARG A 104 -5.19 -12.28 -25.43
C ARG A 104 -4.43 -11.22 -26.22
N ARG A 105 -3.55 -11.66 -27.12
CA ARG A 105 -2.79 -10.75 -27.98
C ARG A 105 -3.72 -9.93 -28.87
N ASN A 106 -3.41 -8.66 -29.03
CA ASN A 106 -4.20 -7.79 -29.90
C ASN A 106 -3.98 -8.15 -31.39
N SER A 107 -4.94 -7.78 -32.26
CA SER A 107 -4.92 -8.17 -33.67
C SER A 107 -3.77 -7.54 -34.48
N GLU A 108 -3.12 -6.49 -33.97
CA GLU A 108 -1.95 -5.87 -34.61
C GLU A 108 -0.68 -6.66 -34.27
N ASN A 109 -0.52 -7.05 -33.00
CA ASN A 109 0.56 -7.93 -32.54
C ASN A 109 0.49 -9.31 -33.21
N GLU A 110 -0.71 -9.90 -33.33
CA GLU A 110 -0.89 -11.15 -34.08
C GLU A 110 -0.40 -11.03 -35.53
N LYS A 111 -0.58 -9.89 -36.19
CA LYS A 111 -0.05 -9.64 -37.55
C LYS A 111 1.45 -9.42 -37.57
N ILE A 112 1.99 -8.65 -36.63
CA ILE A 112 3.43 -8.36 -36.50
C ILE A 112 4.22 -9.66 -36.33
N PHE A 113 3.75 -10.55 -35.47
CA PHE A 113 4.39 -11.83 -35.17
C PHE A 113 3.94 -12.98 -36.11
N ASN A 114 3.06 -12.70 -37.08
CA ASN A 114 2.46 -13.68 -37.99
C ASN A 114 1.87 -14.90 -37.24
N LEU A 115 1.15 -14.62 -36.15
CA LEU A 115 0.53 -15.60 -35.28
C LEU A 115 -0.76 -16.12 -35.91
N GLY A 116 -0.96 -17.43 -35.82
CA GLY A 116 -2.26 -18.04 -36.08
C GLY A 116 -3.21 -17.83 -34.91
N THR A 117 -4.47 -18.25 -35.06
CA THR A 117 -5.43 -18.27 -33.95
C THR A 117 -4.92 -19.13 -32.80
N PRO A 118 -4.86 -18.61 -31.55
CA PRO A 118 -4.36 -19.38 -30.43
C PRO A 118 -5.30 -20.52 -30.07
N GLN A 119 -4.71 -21.63 -29.60
CA GLN A 119 -5.43 -22.62 -28.83
C GLN A 119 -5.61 -22.13 -27.40
N GLN A 120 -6.60 -22.65 -26.69
CA GLN A 120 -6.86 -22.31 -25.29
C GLN A 120 -6.57 -23.53 -24.43
N PHE A 121 -5.76 -23.33 -23.40
CA PHE A 121 -5.41 -24.34 -22.42
C PHE A 121 -5.72 -23.84 -21.02
N THR A 122 -6.19 -24.71 -20.13
CA THR A 122 -6.48 -24.32 -18.75
C THR A 122 -5.26 -24.58 -17.86
N ILE A 123 -4.82 -23.54 -17.14
CA ILE A 123 -3.65 -23.61 -16.26
C ILE A 123 -4.00 -23.21 -14.83
N LEU A 124 -3.15 -23.64 -13.88
CA LEU A 124 -3.21 -23.23 -12.48
C LEU A 124 -2.33 -22.01 -12.26
N LEU A 125 -2.84 -21.03 -11.52
CA LEU A 125 -2.10 -19.87 -11.03
C LEU A 125 -1.89 -19.99 -9.51
N THR A 126 -0.75 -19.53 -9.04
CA THR A 126 -0.48 -19.24 -7.62
C THR A 126 0.30 -17.94 -7.49
N THR A 127 0.36 -17.36 -6.31
CA THR A 127 1.27 -16.24 -6.04
C THR A 127 2.67 -16.72 -5.68
N LEU A 128 3.69 -15.90 -5.94
CA LEU A 128 5.07 -16.16 -5.52
C LEU A 128 5.15 -16.23 -3.99
N ASP A 129 4.48 -15.31 -3.29
CA ASP A 129 4.42 -15.30 -1.82
C ASP A 129 3.84 -16.60 -1.25
N ALA A 130 2.73 -17.11 -1.81
CA ALA A 130 2.12 -18.36 -1.36
C ALA A 130 3.04 -19.57 -1.64
N TYR A 131 3.74 -19.56 -2.77
CA TYR A 131 4.73 -20.58 -3.10
C TYR A 131 5.90 -20.57 -2.10
N CYS A 132 6.52 -19.41 -1.86
CA CYS A 132 7.61 -19.27 -0.89
C CYS A 132 7.18 -19.69 0.52
N GLN A 133 5.97 -19.34 0.94
CA GLN A 133 5.42 -19.77 2.24
C GLN A 133 5.30 -21.30 2.34
N ARG A 134 4.77 -21.97 1.30
CA ARG A 134 4.61 -23.43 1.27
C ARG A 134 5.95 -24.15 1.30
N TRP A 135 6.93 -23.64 0.56
CA TRP A 135 8.27 -24.21 0.45
C TRP A 135 9.25 -23.73 1.53
N GLN A 136 8.81 -22.85 2.44
CA GLN A 136 9.65 -22.24 3.49
C GLN A 136 10.89 -21.53 2.91
N ILE A 137 10.72 -20.91 1.73
CA ILE A 137 11.77 -20.15 1.06
C ILE A 137 11.85 -18.78 1.72
N LYS A 138 12.95 -18.51 2.42
CA LYS A 138 13.15 -17.27 3.19
C LYS A 138 13.72 -16.12 2.36
N ARG A 139 14.34 -16.42 1.23
CA ARG A 139 15.06 -15.46 0.38
C ARG A 139 15.16 -16.01 -1.05
N ILE A 140 15.09 -15.12 -2.03
CA ILE A 140 15.37 -15.38 -3.43
C ILE A 140 16.56 -14.50 -3.80
N ASN A 141 17.70 -15.11 -4.10
CA ASN A 141 18.89 -14.37 -4.49
C ASN A 141 18.74 -13.82 -5.92
N PHE A 142 18.09 -14.57 -6.81
CA PHE A 142 17.84 -14.11 -8.18
C PHE A 142 16.47 -14.57 -8.68
N LEU A 143 15.63 -13.62 -9.08
CA LEU A 143 14.32 -13.88 -9.68
C LEU A 143 14.32 -13.46 -11.15
N LYS A 144 14.19 -14.40 -12.08
CA LYS A 144 13.91 -14.11 -13.50
C LYS A 144 12.42 -14.22 -13.79
N ILE A 145 11.88 -13.26 -14.53
CA ILE A 145 10.50 -13.23 -15.02
C ILE A 145 10.47 -12.99 -16.53
N ASP A 146 9.95 -13.95 -17.29
CA ASP A 146 9.78 -13.87 -18.75
C ASP A 146 8.49 -14.60 -19.12
N VAL A 147 7.36 -13.91 -18.96
CA VAL A 147 6.01 -14.49 -19.00
C VAL A 147 5.11 -13.78 -20.01
N GLU A 148 5.73 -13.07 -20.96
CA GLU A 148 5.10 -12.54 -22.16
C GLU A 148 3.89 -11.63 -21.84
N GLY A 149 4.10 -10.64 -20.96
CA GLY A 149 3.14 -9.58 -20.64
C GLY A 149 2.57 -9.64 -19.21
N SER A 150 2.77 -10.76 -18.50
CA SER A 150 2.26 -10.96 -17.12
C SER A 150 3.28 -10.60 -16.04
N GLU A 151 4.34 -9.89 -16.38
CA GLU A 151 5.45 -9.57 -15.47
C GLU A 151 4.94 -8.83 -14.22
N LEU A 152 4.08 -7.83 -14.41
CA LEU A 152 3.50 -7.07 -13.30
C LEU A 152 2.60 -7.94 -12.41
N ASP A 153 1.93 -8.96 -12.93
CA ASP A 153 1.10 -9.85 -12.11
C ASP A 153 1.95 -10.77 -11.23
N VAL A 154 3.06 -11.28 -11.77
CA VAL A 154 4.04 -12.04 -10.97
C VAL A 154 4.59 -11.15 -9.85
N LEU A 155 4.96 -9.90 -10.17
CA LEU A 155 5.45 -8.92 -9.21
C LEU A 155 4.41 -8.59 -8.12
N LYS A 156 3.13 -8.40 -8.50
CA LYS A 156 2.03 -8.23 -7.54
C LYS A 156 1.86 -9.46 -6.65
N GLY A 157 2.06 -10.66 -7.19
CA GLY A 157 2.10 -11.92 -6.44
C GLY A 157 3.33 -12.11 -5.52
N ALA A 158 4.32 -11.23 -5.60
CA ALA A 158 5.55 -11.24 -4.82
C ALA A 158 5.64 -10.08 -3.81
N THR A 159 4.52 -9.39 -3.56
CA THR A 159 4.49 -8.15 -2.76
C THR A 159 5.15 -8.30 -1.40
N LYS A 160 4.90 -9.41 -0.67
CA LYS A 160 5.50 -9.60 0.66
C LYS A 160 7.00 -9.81 0.57
N MET A 161 7.48 -10.63 -0.37
CA MET A 161 8.91 -10.86 -0.59
C MET A 161 9.64 -9.59 -1.05
N LEU A 162 9.01 -8.77 -1.90
CA LEU A 162 9.55 -7.48 -2.33
C LEU A 162 9.61 -6.49 -1.17
N GLN A 163 8.52 -6.33 -0.41
CA GLN A 163 8.41 -5.40 0.71
C GLN A 163 9.44 -5.68 1.82
N SER A 164 9.67 -6.97 2.11
CA SER A 164 10.68 -7.44 3.07
C SER A 164 12.12 -7.43 2.51
N GLY A 165 12.31 -7.01 1.26
CA GLY A 165 13.62 -7.01 0.60
C GLY A 165 14.23 -8.40 0.46
N LYS A 166 13.42 -9.47 0.46
CA LYS A 166 13.88 -10.86 0.39
C LYS A 166 14.16 -11.34 -1.03
N ILE A 167 14.05 -10.45 -2.02
CA ILE A 167 14.51 -10.67 -3.39
C ILE A 167 15.74 -9.79 -3.59
N ASP A 168 16.91 -10.36 -3.85
CA ASP A 168 18.13 -9.54 -3.96
C ASP A 168 18.23 -8.87 -5.33
N TYR A 169 18.05 -9.67 -6.38
CA TYR A 169 18.08 -9.27 -7.79
C TYR A 169 16.87 -9.80 -8.54
N LEU A 170 16.31 -9.00 -9.43
CA LEU A 170 15.15 -9.36 -10.24
C LEU A 170 15.39 -8.97 -11.70
N GLN A 171 15.42 -9.95 -12.60
CA GLN A 171 15.46 -9.72 -14.04
C GLN A 171 14.07 -9.90 -14.64
N PHE A 172 13.64 -8.98 -15.51
CA PHE A 172 12.42 -9.15 -16.29
C PHE A 172 12.56 -8.69 -17.74
N GLU A 173 11.78 -9.32 -18.62
CA GLU A 173 11.69 -8.97 -20.03
C GLU A 173 10.67 -7.84 -20.25
N TYR A 174 11.02 -6.85 -21.06
CA TYR A 174 10.13 -5.77 -21.49
C TYR A 174 10.05 -5.73 -23.01
N GLY A 175 8.87 -5.43 -23.55
CA GLY A 175 8.64 -5.27 -24.99
C GLY A 175 7.15 -5.11 -25.33
N GLN A 176 6.79 -5.39 -26.58
CA GLN A 176 5.42 -5.23 -27.12
C GLN A 176 4.34 -6.02 -26.38
N THR A 177 4.71 -7.09 -25.67
CA THR A 177 3.80 -7.94 -24.89
C THR A 177 3.12 -7.18 -23.74
N PHE A 178 3.74 -6.11 -23.21
CA PHE A 178 3.15 -5.26 -22.18
C PHE A 178 1.86 -4.58 -22.68
N GLN A 179 1.76 -4.30 -23.99
CA GLN A 179 0.55 -3.73 -24.59
C GLN A 179 -0.61 -4.71 -24.56
N ASP A 180 -0.35 -6.02 -24.70
CA ASP A 180 -1.38 -7.06 -24.62
C ASP A 180 -1.98 -7.14 -23.21
N ALA A 181 -1.19 -6.81 -22.18
CA ALA A 181 -1.61 -6.74 -20.78
C ALA A 181 -2.14 -5.36 -20.34
N GLY A 182 -2.07 -4.36 -21.22
CA GLY A 182 -2.50 -2.99 -20.89
C GLY A 182 -1.63 -2.31 -19.82
N ILE A 183 -0.35 -2.68 -19.71
CA ILE A 183 0.62 -2.11 -18.78
C ILE A 183 1.74 -1.39 -19.52
N SER A 184 2.51 -0.58 -18.80
CA SER A 184 3.69 0.14 -19.32
C SER A 184 4.91 -0.13 -18.43
N LEU A 185 6.11 0.11 -18.96
CA LEU A 185 7.34 0.01 -18.18
C LEU A 185 7.34 0.98 -16.99
N GLN A 186 6.77 2.18 -17.16
CA GLN A 186 6.61 3.15 -16.07
C GLN A 186 5.88 2.54 -14.87
N VAL A 187 4.79 1.80 -15.10
CA VAL A 187 4.02 1.17 -14.02
C VAL A 187 4.86 0.13 -13.28
N VAL A 188 5.68 -0.65 -13.98
CA VAL A 188 6.60 -1.63 -13.36
C VAL A 188 7.70 -0.91 -12.59
N PHE A 189 8.27 0.16 -13.15
CA PHE A 189 9.28 0.99 -12.50
C PHE A 189 8.75 1.57 -11.17
N ASP A 190 7.58 2.21 -11.19
CA ASP A 190 6.95 2.79 -10.02
C ASP A 190 6.60 1.70 -8.97
N PHE A 191 6.12 0.54 -9.43
CA PHE A 191 5.80 -0.60 -8.58
C PHE A 191 7.03 -1.21 -7.88
N LEU A 192 8.19 -1.24 -8.53
CA LEU A 192 9.43 -1.73 -7.93
C LEU A 192 10.07 -0.68 -7.02
N LYS A 193 9.97 0.60 -7.39
CA LYS A 193 10.52 1.73 -6.63
C LYS A 193 9.89 1.86 -5.25
N GLN A 194 8.57 1.63 -5.11
CA GLN A 194 7.91 1.61 -3.79
C GLN A 194 8.48 0.52 -2.84
N PHE A 195 9.13 -0.52 -3.37
CA PHE A 195 9.81 -1.55 -2.58
C PHE A 195 11.33 -1.36 -2.52
N ARG A 196 11.83 -0.20 -2.97
CA ARG A 196 13.26 0.19 -2.96
C ARG A 196 14.12 -0.72 -3.82
N TYR A 197 13.60 -1.04 -5.01
CA TYR A 197 14.38 -1.63 -6.08
C TYR A 197 14.70 -0.57 -7.13
N PHE A 198 15.94 -0.63 -7.61
CA PHE A 198 16.52 0.33 -8.54
C PHE A 198 16.79 -0.36 -9.87
N LEU A 199 16.37 0.28 -10.96
CA LEU A 199 16.31 -0.35 -12.27
C LEU A 199 17.56 -0.08 -13.11
N PHE A 200 18.03 -1.11 -13.81
CA PHE A 200 19.11 -1.05 -14.77
C PHE A 200 18.66 -1.69 -16.09
N LYS A 201 18.86 -1.02 -17.21
CA LYS A 201 18.71 -1.66 -18.53
C LYS A 201 19.92 -2.56 -18.78
N ILE A 202 19.69 -3.83 -19.11
CA ILE A 202 20.76 -4.77 -19.43
C ILE A 202 21.19 -4.52 -20.87
N LEU A 203 22.45 -4.12 -21.05
CA LEU A 203 23.10 -3.98 -22.35
C LEU A 203 24.17 -5.07 -22.51
N PRO A 204 24.62 -5.39 -23.74
CA PRO A 204 25.58 -6.48 -23.96
C PRO A 204 26.86 -6.40 -23.13
N GLU A 205 27.37 -5.20 -22.84
CA GLU A 205 28.65 -5.00 -22.14
C GLU A 205 28.52 -4.26 -20.80
N GLN A 206 27.34 -3.75 -20.45
CA GLN A 206 27.16 -2.94 -19.23
C GLN A 206 25.71 -2.96 -18.71
N LEU A 207 25.53 -2.48 -17.48
CA LEU A 207 24.24 -2.17 -16.90
C LEU A 207 24.04 -0.64 -16.94
N ASP A 208 23.00 -0.18 -17.64
CA ASP A 208 22.65 1.24 -17.74
C ASP A 208 21.68 1.62 -16.62
N TYR A 209 22.13 2.40 -15.63
CA TYR A 209 21.36 2.73 -14.43
C TYR A 209 20.26 3.77 -14.74
N LYS A 210 19.02 3.47 -14.30
CA LYS A 210 17.84 4.32 -14.45
C LYS A 210 17.37 4.84 -13.07
N PRO A 211 17.93 5.94 -12.56
CA PRO A 211 17.53 6.51 -11.26
C PRO A 211 16.10 7.08 -11.29
N GLU A 212 15.65 7.53 -12.46
CA GLU A 212 14.32 8.04 -12.72
C GLU A 212 13.81 7.47 -14.03
N PHE A 213 12.49 7.37 -14.17
CA PHE A 213 11.85 6.96 -15.40
C PHE A 213 11.68 8.16 -16.33
N LEU A 214 12.20 8.08 -17.54
CA LEU A 214 12.04 9.11 -18.56
C LEU A 214 11.01 8.66 -19.61
N PRO A 215 10.23 9.57 -20.23
CA PRO A 215 9.28 9.21 -21.28
C PRO A 215 9.89 8.44 -22.44
N GLU A 216 11.18 8.65 -22.73
CA GLU A 216 11.91 7.94 -23.80
C GLU A 216 12.24 6.48 -23.45
N ASP A 217 12.17 6.09 -22.18
CA ASP A 217 12.38 4.70 -21.75
C ASP A 217 11.18 3.80 -22.15
N GLU A 218 10.00 4.39 -22.41
CA GLU A 218 8.80 3.70 -22.89
C GLU A 218 8.84 3.47 -24.42
N ASP A 219 9.86 2.74 -24.90
CA ASP A 219 10.13 2.54 -26.34
C ASP A 219 9.47 1.30 -26.97
N TRP A 220 8.83 0.45 -26.18
CA TRP A 220 8.24 -0.86 -26.53
C TRP A 220 9.21 -1.83 -27.22
N GLN A 221 10.52 -1.57 -27.15
CA GLN A 221 11.54 -2.41 -27.74
C GLN A 221 11.93 -3.53 -26.79
N TRP A 222 12.10 -4.72 -27.36
CA TRP A 222 12.52 -5.89 -26.63
C TRP A 222 13.86 -5.65 -25.92
N CYS A 223 13.87 -5.74 -24.59
CA CYS A 223 15.09 -5.72 -23.78
C CYS A 223 14.86 -6.32 -22.38
N ASN A 224 15.95 -6.70 -21.71
CA ASN A 224 15.91 -7.14 -20.33
C ASN A 224 16.28 -5.99 -19.38
N TYR A 225 15.60 -5.93 -18.24
CA TYR A 225 15.95 -5.05 -17.14
C TYR A 225 16.35 -5.86 -15.91
N LEU A 226 17.29 -5.32 -15.12
CA LEU A 226 17.67 -5.80 -13.81
C LEU A 226 17.22 -4.80 -12.75
N ALA A 227 16.36 -5.21 -11.85
CA ALA A 227 16.01 -4.48 -10.65
C ALA A 227 16.85 -4.99 -9.48
N VAL A 228 17.48 -4.06 -8.76
CA VAL A 228 18.43 -4.35 -7.66
C VAL A 228 17.86 -3.79 -6.37
N ASN A 229 17.74 -4.61 -5.33
CA ASN A 229 17.33 -4.13 -4.02
C ASN A 229 18.36 -3.12 -3.46
N GLU A 230 17.90 -2.07 -2.77
CA GLU A 230 18.74 -0.97 -2.26
C GLU A 230 20.02 -1.42 -1.55
N ARG A 231 19.96 -2.54 -0.82
CA ARG A 231 21.08 -3.12 -0.07
C ARG A 231 22.29 -3.46 -0.94
N PHE A 232 22.05 -3.81 -2.20
CA PHE A 232 23.10 -4.19 -3.14
C PHE A 232 23.48 -3.07 -4.10
N LEU A 233 22.76 -1.95 -4.09
CA LEU A 233 22.89 -0.88 -5.09
C LEU A 233 24.32 -0.34 -5.16
N SER A 234 24.91 0.06 -4.03
CA SER A 234 26.29 0.59 -3.99
C SER A 234 27.29 -0.39 -4.59
N GLY A 235 27.16 -1.69 -4.27
CA GLY A 235 28.01 -2.73 -4.85
C GLY A 235 27.85 -2.90 -6.37
N VAL A 236 26.64 -2.68 -6.91
CA VAL A 236 26.41 -2.71 -8.36
C VAL A 236 27.01 -1.48 -9.06
N LEU A 237 26.91 -0.30 -8.43
CA LEU A 237 27.46 0.97 -8.92
C LEU A 237 28.98 1.10 -8.74
N GLY A 238 29.61 0.20 -7.97
CA GLY A 238 31.04 0.30 -7.64
C GLY A 238 31.35 1.34 -6.57
N GLU A 239 30.35 1.69 -5.75
CA GLU A 239 30.45 2.61 -4.63
C GLU A 239 30.61 1.84 -3.32
N PHE A 240 31.27 2.46 -2.32
CA PHE A 240 31.28 1.93 -0.96
C PHE A 240 30.00 2.34 -0.24
N PRO A 241 29.28 1.42 0.43
CA PRO A 241 28.11 1.80 1.21
C PRO A 241 28.55 2.77 2.32
N GLN A 242 27.87 3.90 2.42
CA GLN A 242 28.14 4.90 3.47
C GLN A 242 27.25 4.63 4.69
N MET A 243 27.72 5.05 5.86
CA MET A 243 26.87 5.13 7.06
C MET A 243 25.71 6.10 6.81
N LEU A 244 24.60 5.90 7.52
CA LEU A 244 23.45 6.80 7.44
C LEU A 244 23.82 8.19 7.99
N ASP A 245 23.56 9.23 7.19
CA ASP A 245 23.68 10.62 7.63
C ASP A 245 22.37 11.05 8.28
N LEU A 246 22.33 11.02 9.61
CA LEU A 246 21.14 11.32 10.40
C LEU A 246 20.64 12.75 10.16
N ALA A 247 21.53 13.72 9.98
CA ALA A 247 21.16 15.12 9.75
C ALA A 247 20.46 15.27 8.39
N LYS A 248 21.05 14.68 7.35
CA LYS A 248 20.47 14.65 6.01
C LYS A 248 19.14 13.91 5.98
N LEU A 249 19.03 12.77 6.66
CA LEU A 249 17.79 12.00 6.72
C LEU A 249 16.68 12.76 7.45
N CYS A 250 17.00 13.46 8.55
CA CYS A 250 16.03 14.33 9.22
C CYS A 250 15.55 15.45 8.30
N GLN A 251 16.48 16.13 7.60
CA GLN A 251 16.14 17.17 6.64
C GLN A 251 15.24 16.66 5.51
N GLN A 252 15.57 15.51 4.91
CA GLN A 252 14.81 14.88 3.84
C GLN A 252 13.39 14.49 4.25
N ASN A 253 13.19 14.19 5.54
CA ASN A 253 11.90 13.78 6.09
C ASN A 253 11.19 14.91 6.88
N SER A 254 11.66 16.16 6.75
CA SER A 254 11.10 17.33 7.45
C SER A 254 11.03 17.19 8.98
N ILE A 255 11.97 16.45 9.54
CA ILE A 255 12.13 16.29 10.99
C ILE A 255 13.06 17.41 11.47
N GLN A 256 12.59 18.22 12.42
CA GLN A 256 13.42 19.21 13.11
C GLN A 256 13.88 18.64 14.45
N PRO A 257 15.14 18.19 14.59
CA PRO A 257 15.59 17.56 15.81
C PRO A 257 15.50 18.51 17.01
N ARG A 258 14.90 18.04 18.11
CA ARG A 258 14.81 18.80 19.37
C ARG A 258 15.54 18.11 20.52
N GLY A 259 15.54 16.78 20.50
CA GLY A 259 16.25 15.95 21.47
C GLY A 259 16.33 14.50 21.01
N VAL A 260 17.33 13.79 21.53
CA VAL A 260 17.60 12.39 21.22
C VAL A 260 17.74 11.53 22.46
N ILE A 261 17.18 10.34 22.40
CA ILE A 261 17.49 9.24 23.31
C ILE A 261 18.39 8.28 22.52
N HIS A 262 19.62 8.06 22.97
CA HIS A 262 20.55 7.11 22.37
C HIS A 262 20.78 5.95 23.35
N ILE A 263 20.24 4.79 22.97
CA ILE A 263 20.33 3.52 23.69
C ILE A 263 21.46 2.68 23.10
N GLY A 264 22.38 2.22 23.95
CA GLY A 264 23.60 1.55 23.49
C GLY A 264 24.70 2.55 23.12
N ALA A 265 24.79 3.64 23.90
CA ALA A 265 25.61 4.79 23.55
C ALA A 265 27.12 4.53 23.52
N TYR A 266 27.60 3.41 24.05
CA TYR A 266 29.01 3.14 24.27
C TYR A 266 29.71 4.32 24.98
N GLU A 267 30.68 4.98 24.34
CA GLU A 267 31.37 6.17 24.84
C GLU A 267 30.83 7.48 24.25
N GLY A 268 29.65 7.48 23.61
CA GLY A 268 28.95 8.66 23.12
C GLY A 268 29.70 9.41 22.02
N GLU A 269 30.13 8.70 20.97
CA GLU A 269 30.89 9.29 19.87
C GLU A 269 30.05 10.26 19.01
N GLU A 270 28.74 10.14 19.06
CA GLU A 270 27.76 10.91 18.29
C GLU A 270 27.44 12.28 18.91
N ILE A 271 27.98 12.61 20.09
CA ILE A 271 27.66 13.84 20.83
C ILE A 271 27.87 15.10 19.99
N GLN A 272 28.91 15.12 19.16
CA GLN A 272 29.21 16.28 18.31
C GLN A 272 28.18 16.41 17.19
N THR A 273 27.79 15.30 16.57
CA THR A 273 26.74 15.26 15.55
C THR A 273 25.40 15.75 16.13
N TYR A 274 25.02 15.30 17.32
CA TYR A 274 23.77 15.74 17.96
C TYR A 274 23.75 17.24 18.28
N ARG A 275 24.89 17.81 18.69
CA ARG A 275 25.02 19.26 18.90
C ARG A 275 24.95 20.05 17.59
N GLU A 276 25.58 19.56 16.53
CA GLU A 276 25.53 20.18 15.20
C GLU A 276 24.12 20.15 14.60
N MET A 277 23.34 19.12 14.93
CA MET A 277 21.92 19.01 14.62
C MET A 277 21.02 19.90 15.50
N GLY A 278 21.58 20.61 16.48
CA GLY A 278 20.86 21.58 17.32
C GLY A 278 20.04 20.97 18.46
N MET A 279 20.33 19.73 18.87
CA MET A 279 19.56 19.06 19.94
C MET A 279 19.86 19.68 21.31
N GLU A 280 18.81 20.03 22.05
CA GLU A 280 18.91 20.68 23.36
C GLU A 280 18.84 19.69 24.53
N LYS A 281 18.40 18.46 24.26
CA LYS A 281 18.20 17.38 25.24
C LYS A 281 18.76 16.07 24.70
N ILE A 282 19.75 15.51 25.39
CA ILE A 282 20.42 14.27 24.99
C ILE A 282 20.41 13.31 26.18
N LEU A 283 19.79 12.14 26.00
CA LEU A 283 19.86 11.03 26.96
C LEU A 283 20.68 9.90 26.35
N PHE A 284 21.87 9.65 26.90
CA PHE A 284 22.63 8.44 26.61
C PHE A 284 22.32 7.35 27.63
N VAL A 285 22.07 6.14 27.14
CA VAL A 285 21.85 4.95 27.97
C VAL A 285 22.87 3.89 27.59
N GLU A 286 23.60 3.38 28.58
CA GLU A 286 24.63 2.34 28.40
C GLU A 286 24.43 1.24 29.44
N ALA A 287 24.32 -0.01 29.00
CA ALA A 287 24.04 -1.15 29.89
C ALA A 287 25.29 -1.63 30.64
N ASN A 288 26.46 -1.62 30.00
CA ASN A 288 27.71 -2.09 30.59
C ASN A 288 28.24 -1.06 31.61
N PRO A 289 28.30 -1.38 32.91
CA PRO A 289 28.72 -0.43 33.94
C PRO A 289 30.15 0.13 33.73
N GLN A 290 31.05 -0.68 33.17
CA GLN A 290 32.43 -0.24 32.92
C GLN A 290 32.55 0.75 31.77
N VAL A 291 31.70 0.60 30.74
CA VAL A 291 31.61 1.54 29.61
C VAL A 291 30.89 2.81 30.06
N PHE A 292 29.79 2.65 30.80
CA PHE A 292 29.06 3.75 31.42
C PHE A 292 29.96 4.66 32.26
N ASP A 293 30.87 4.12 33.07
CA ASP A 293 31.82 4.92 33.84
C ASP A 293 32.72 5.82 32.97
N ARG A 294 33.06 5.37 31.75
CA ARG A 294 33.85 6.14 30.78
C ARG A 294 32.98 7.19 30.09
N LEU A 295 31.79 6.80 29.65
CA LEU A 295 30.78 7.69 29.08
C LEU A 295 30.45 8.84 30.04
N GLN A 296 30.14 8.55 31.31
CA GLN A 296 29.81 9.55 32.32
C GLN A 296 30.95 10.54 32.53
N LYS A 297 32.21 10.08 32.55
CA LYS A 297 33.37 10.96 32.63
C LYS A 297 33.52 11.84 31.40
N LYS A 298 33.32 11.29 30.20
CA LYS A 298 33.43 12.03 28.92
C LYS A 298 32.34 13.09 28.79
N MET A 299 31.13 12.81 29.28
CA MET A 299 29.97 13.72 29.25
C MET A 299 29.93 14.69 30.44
N ALA A 300 30.89 14.61 31.37
CA ALA A 300 30.90 15.44 32.56
C ALA A 300 30.96 16.95 32.22
N GLY A 301 30.07 17.72 32.83
CA GLY A 301 29.98 19.17 32.63
C GLY A 301 29.11 19.62 31.46
N MET A 302 28.50 18.71 30.71
CA MET A 302 27.53 19.02 29.65
C MET A 302 26.12 19.07 30.23
N SER A 303 25.51 20.26 30.31
CA SER A 303 24.22 20.45 30.97
C SER A 303 23.03 19.84 30.22
N GLU A 304 23.15 19.76 28.90
CA GLU A 304 22.18 19.21 27.95
C GLU A 304 22.18 17.68 27.93
N VAL A 305 23.22 17.04 28.48
CA VAL A 305 23.38 15.59 28.49
C VAL A 305 22.94 14.99 29.82
N ARG A 306 22.23 13.87 29.73
CA ARG A 306 21.97 12.93 30.81
C ARG A 306 22.51 11.56 30.40
N VAL A 307 23.09 10.85 31.36
CA VAL A 307 23.64 9.51 31.17
C VAL A 307 22.99 8.57 32.18
N ALA A 308 22.59 7.38 31.73
CA ALA A 308 21.92 6.37 32.56
C ALA A 308 22.54 4.98 32.35
N ASN A 309 22.67 4.19 33.43
CA ASN A 309 23.27 2.85 33.39
C ASN A 309 22.20 1.76 33.48
N TYR A 310 21.52 1.48 32.36
CA TYR A 310 20.46 0.47 32.30
C TYR A 310 20.48 -0.25 30.96
N ALA A 311 20.05 -1.51 30.93
CA ALA A 311 19.63 -2.16 29.71
C ALA A 311 18.19 -1.72 29.38
N ILE A 312 17.93 -1.19 28.18
CA ILE A 312 16.56 -0.91 27.77
C ILE A 312 15.91 -2.19 27.25
N TYR A 313 14.73 -2.50 27.77
CA TYR A 313 14.02 -3.75 27.52
C TYR A 313 12.50 -3.56 27.46
N ASN A 314 11.75 -4.65 27.25
CA ASN A 314 10.28 -4.61 27.22
C ASN A 314 9.64 -4.73 28.62
N CYS A 315 10.43 -4.96 29.67
CA CYS A 315 10.00 -4.95 31.06
C CYS A 315 11.16 -4.58 32.00
N ASP A 316 10.81 -4.11 33.19
CA ASP A 316 11.80 -3.82 34.24
C ASP A 316 12.25 -5.13 34.92
N GLY A 317 13.51 -5.19 35.32
CA GLY A 317 14.04 -6.36 36.03
C GLY A 317 15.56 -6.44 36.03
N ILE A 318 16.08 -7.66 36.16
CA ILE A 318 17.50 -7.96 36.00
C ILE A 318 17.64 -8.86 34.78
N VAL A 319 18.54 -8.48 33.88
CA VAL A 319 18.88 -9.27 32.68
C VAL A 319 20.37 -9.55 32.66
N ASP A 320 20.75 -10.61 31.96
CA ASP A 320 22.15 -10.92 31.72
C ASP A 320 22.62 -10.19 30.45
N LEU A 321 23.67 -9.39 30.57
CA LEU A 321 24.39 -8.79 29.45
C LEU A 321 25.58 -9.70 29.07
N HIS A 322 25.58 -10.17 27.83
CA HIS A 322 26.64 -10.96 27.24
C HIS A 322 27.72 -10.04 26.69
N ILE A 323 28.87 -10.00 27.36
CA ILE A 323 30.02 -9.20 26.95
C ILE A 323 30.82 -9.97 25.92
N THR A 324 31.02 -9.39 24.75
CA THR A 324 31.76 -10.01 23.65
C THR A 324 33.17 -9.44 23.53
N ALA A 325 34.02 -10.09 22.73
CA ALA A 325 35.41 -9.69 22.52
C ALA A 325 35.52 -8.28 21.92
N ASN A 326 34.53 -7.87 21.12
CA ASN A 326 34.31 -6.49 20.74
C ASN A 326 33.22 -5.89 21.65
N GLU A 327 33.56 -5.01 22.59
CA GLU A 327 32.58 -4.50 23.58
C GLU A 327 31.34 -3.88 22.94
N GLN A 328 31.46 -3.25 21.76
CA GLN A 328 30.35 -2.66 20.99
C GLN A 328 29.37 -3.70 20.44
N SER A 329 29.76 -4.98 20.38
CA SER A 329 28.91 -6.10 19.97
C SER A 329 28.32 -6.85 21.17
N SER A 330 28.25 -6.21 22.35
CA SER A 330 27.64 -6.81 23.55
C SER A 330 26.13 -6.67 23.49
N SER A 331 25.41 -7.71 23.93
CA SER A 331 23.95 -7.74 23.85
C SER A 331 23.35 -8.48 25.04
N ILE A 332 22.09 -8.20 25.34
CA ILE A 332 21.30 -9.01 26.28
C ILE A 332 20.84 -10.32 25.64
N LEU A 333 20.96 -10.44 24.31
CA LEU A 333 20.75 -11.67 23.57
C LEU A 333 22.07 -12.41 23.37
N SER A 334 22.00 -13.74 23.35
CA SER A 334 23.18 -14.59 23.15
C SER A 334 23.60 -14.57 21.67
N PRO A 335 24.88 -14.34 21.34
CA PRO A 335 25.38 -14.48 19.97
C PRO A 335 25.17 -15.89 19.39
N THR A 336 24.89 -15.99 18.09
CA THR A 336 24.81 -17.30 17.42
C THR A 336 26.21 -17.83 17.08
N HIS A 337 26.43 -19.14 17.26
CA HIS A 337 27.72 -19.79 17.00
C HIS A 337 27.95 -20.15 15.53
N ASP A 338 26.90 -20.10 14.70
CA ASP A 338 26.91 -20.59 13.31
C ASP A 338 27.18 -19.49 12.26
N SER A 339 27.44 -18.25 12.69
CA SER A 339 27.76 -17.15 11.76
C SER A 339 29.26 -17.03 11.49
N ASP A 340 29.61 -16.66 10.26
CA ASP A 340 30.99 -16.27 9.87
C ASP A 340 31.50 -15.06 10.70
N GLN A 341 30.62 -14.41 11.47
CA GLN A 341 30.91 -13.27 12.35
C GLN A 341 31.22 -13.64 13.80
N SER A 342 31.21 -14.95 14.13
CA SER A 342 31.49 -15.48 15.48
C SER A 342 32.81 -15.03 16.11
N ILE A 343 33.74 -14.46 15.32
CA ILE A 343 35.00 -13.88 15.83
C ILE A 343 34.74 -12.56 16.58
N PHE A 344 33.83 -11.71 16.09
CA PHE A 344 33.53 -10.41 16.69
C PHE A 344 32.53 -10.52 17.84
N THR A 345 31.56 -11.42 17.70
CA THR A 345 30.50 -11.65 18.69
C THR A 345 30.88 -12.72 19.72
N ARG A 346 32.15 -13.14 19.79
CA ARG A 346 32.58 -14.16 20.75
C ARG A 346 32.38 -13.68 22.18
N GLU A 347 31.47 -14.31 22.91
CA GLU A 347 31.27 -14.03 24.34
C GLU A 347 32.55 -14.31 25.14
N ILE A 348 32.93 -13.34 25.98
CA ILE A 348 34.08 -13.42 26.89
C ILE A 348 33.67 -13.43 28.36
N SER A 349 32.51 -12.84 28.70
CA SER A 349 31.95 -12.86 30.05
C SER A 349 30.47 -12.48 30.03
N ARG A 350 29.81 -12.64 31.18
CA ARG A 350 28.40 -12.30 31.37
C ARG A 350 28.24 -11.55 32.68
N ILE A 351 27.44 -10.48 32.69
CA ILE A 351 27.17 -9.68 33.88
C ILE A 351 25.67 -9.44 34.04
N ALA A 352 25.18 -9.45 35.27
CA ALA A 352 23.79 -9.08 35.56
C ALA A 352 23.66 -7.56 35.64
N VAL A 353 22.74 -6.99 34.88
CA VAL A 353 22.48 -5.54 34.82
C VAL A 353 21.00 -5.26 35.05
N GLU A 354 20.68 -4.07 35.56
CA GLU A 354 19.30 -3.63 35.71
C GLU A 354 18.72 -3.26 34.34
N ALA A 355 17.56 -3.82 34.04
CA ALA A 355 16.77 -3.53 32.85
C ALA A 355 15.57 -2.65 33.21
N LYS A 356 15.23 -1.72 32.30
CA LYS A 356 14.03 -0.90 32.38
C LYS A 356 13.36 -0.77 31.03
N THR A 357 12.04 -0.60 31.05
CA THR A 357 11.34 -0.01 29.91
C THR A 357 11.80 1.44 29.71
N LEU A 358 11.84 1.91 28.46
CA LEU A 358 12.22 3.30 28.19
C LEU A 358 11.24 4.27 28.85
N ASP A 359 9.94 3.93 28.84
CA ASP A 359 8.90 4.74 29.47
C ASP A 359 9.14 4.90 30.99
N ASN A 360 9.50 3.83 31.70
CA ASN A 360 9.79 3.90 33.14
C ASN A 360 11.11 4.63 33.43
N LEU A 361 12.13 4.48 32.58
CA LEU A 361 13.38 5.22 32.73
C LEU A 361 13.16 6.73 32.62
N LEU A 362 12.39 7.20 31.63
CA LEU A 362 12.09 8.63 31.50
C LEU A 362 11.34 9.16 32.72
N ALA A 363 10.37 8.39 33.25
CA ALA A 363 9.65 8.75 34.46
C ALA A 363 10.57 8.84 35.69
N GLU A 364 11.50 7.89 35.87
CA GLU A 364 12.47 7.88 36.96
C GLU A 364 13.44 9.07 36.91
N LEU A 365 13.85 9.45 35.70
CA LEU A 365 14.75 10.59 35.48
C LEU A 365 14.02 11.95 35.46
N GLU A 366 12.70 11.96 35.66
CA GLU A 366 11.84 13.14 35.56
C GLU A 366 11.98 13.87 34.21
N LEU A 367 12.15 13.10 33.13
CA LEU A 367 12.29 13.59 31.77
C LEU A 367 10.95 13.49 31.02
N SER A 368 10.59 14.55 30.29
CA SER A 368 9.39 14.54 29.46
C SER A 368 9.67 13.80 28.15
N PRO A 369 8.85 12.82 27.74
CA PRO A 369 8.95 12.23 26.40
C PRO A 369 8.79 13.24 25.26
N GLU A 370 8.05 14.33 25.50
CA GLU A 370 7.91 15.45 24.56
C GLU A 370 9.24 16.16 24.26
N ASP A 371 10.25 16.03 25.12
CA ASP A 371 11.57 16.63 24.88
C ASP A 371 12.38 15.89 23.80
N PHE A 372 11.96 14.70 23.38
CA PHE A 372 12.73 13.83 22.47
C PHE A 372 11.92 13.47 21.23
N ASN A 373 12.41 13.82 20.03
CA ASN A 373 11.86 13.33 18.77
C ASN A 373 12.73 12.37 17.99
N LEU A 374 13.97 12.14 18.44
CA LEU A 374 14.82 11.14 17.85
C LEU A 374 15.11 10.02 18.84
N LEU A 375 15.15 8.81 18.31
CA LEU A 375 15.57 7.62 19.02
C LEU A 375 16.70 6.98 18.22
N ASN A 376 17.86 6.81 18.85
CA ASN A 376 18.98 6.04 18.30
C ASN A 376 19.12 4.75 19.12
N ILE A 377 19.06 3.59 18.48
CA ILE A 377 19.13 2.29 19.18
C ILE A 377 20.21 1.43 18.51
N ASP A 378 21.27 1.16 19.26
CA ASP A 378 22.41 0.34 18.84
C ASP A 378 22.73 -0.65 19.97
N ILE A 379 21.91 -1.70 20.10
CA ILE A 379 22.00 -2.68 21.20
C ILE A 379 22.05 -4.13 20.72
N GLN A 380 22.42 -4.34 19.46
CA GLN A 380 22.89 -5.60 18.94
C GLN A 380 21.86 -6.74 19.12
N GLY A 381 20.69 -6.61 18.48
CA GLY A 381 19.66 -7.63 18.35
C GLY A 381 18.44 -7.47 19.27
N ALA A 382 18.54 -6.64 20.32
CA ALA A 382 17.47 -6.39 21.28
C ALA A 382 16.55 -5.20 20.91
N GLU A 383 16.70 -4.66 19.71
CA GLU A 383 16.05 -3.43 19.22
C GLU A 383 14.53 -3.46 19.36
N LEU A 384 13.89 -4.55 18.91
CA LEU A 384 12.44 -4.69 18.99
C LEU A 384 11.95 -4.73 20.45
N LEU A 385 12.74 -5.31 21.37
CA LEU A 385 12.39 -5.39 22.79
C LEU A 385 12.46 -4.00 23.43
N ALA A 386 13.47 -3.19 23.08
CA ALA A 386 13.55 -1.80 23.50
C ALA A 386 12.37 -0.96 22.96
N LEU A 387 12.02 -1.13 21.68
CA LEU A 387 10.86 -0.47 21.07
C LEU A 387 9.54 -0.85 21.74
N GLN A 388 9.37 -2.12 22.13
CA GLN A 388 8.19 -2.57 22.88
C GLN A 388 8.09 -1.92 24.27
N GLY A 389 9.22 -1.60 24.91
CA GLY A 389 9.28 -0.86 26.17
C GLY A 389 9.14 0.66 26.04
N ALA A 390 8.89 1.18 24.84
CA ALA A 390 8.83 2.62 24.53
C ALA A 390 7.44 3.07 24.06
N SER A 391 6.37 2.36 24.45
CA SER A 391 5.01 2.56 23.92
C SER A 391 4.47 3.99 24.06
N ASN A 392 4.76 4.67 25.17
CA ASN A 392 4.37 6.06 25.40
C ASN A 392 5.34 7.01 24.69
N THR A 393 6.64 6.77 24.83
CA THR A 393 7.70 7.58 24.21
C THR A 393 7.58 7.66 22.69
N LEU A 394 7.24 6.54 22.05
CA LEU A 394 7.02 6.43 20.61
C LEU A 394 5.86 7.28 20.10
N GLN A 395 5.06 7.96 20.92
CA GLN A 395 4.06 8.93 20.43
C GLN A 395 4.66 10.28 20.05
N PHE A 396 5.85 10.60 20.60
CA PHE A 396 6.53 11.88 20.47
C PHE A 396 7.76 11.84 19.56
N VAL A 397 8.22 10.63 19.24
CA VAL A 397 9.33 10.37 18.31
C VAL A 397 8.90 10.63 16.87
N GLU A 398 9.77 11.22 16.06
CA GLU A 398 9.56 11.50 14.63
C GLU A 398 10.58 10.76 13.76
N GLY A 399 11.76 10.45 14.29
CA GLY A 399 12.79 9.65 13.61
C GLY A 399 13.40 8.59 14.51
N ILE A 400 13.65 7.40 13.97
CA ILE A 400 14.30 6.29 14.66
C ILE A 400 15.46 5.81 13.81
N ASN A 401 16.68 5.93 14.31
CA ASN A 401 17.86 5.25 13.77
C ASN A 401 18.10 3.98 14.58
N ILE A 402 18.26 2.85 13.91
CA ILE A 402 18.29 1.56 14.59
C ILE A 402 19.11 0.55 13.83
N GLU A 403 19.87 -0.26 14.57
CA GLU A 403 20.55 -1.42 14.02
C GLU A 403 19.53 -2.50 13.63
N VAL A 404 19.78 -3.20 12.53
CA VAL A 404 18.84 -4.17 11.96
C VAL A 404 19.53 -5.43 11.48
N ASN A 405 18.83 -6.55 11.67
CA ASN A 405 19.31 -7.88 11.30
C ASN A 405 18.49 -8.43 10.12
N TYR A 406 19.16 -8.92 9.08
CA TYR A 406 18.55 -9.66 7.97
C TYR A 406 18.59 -11.17 8.19
N GLU A 407 19.49 -11.62 9.07
CA GLU A 407 19.70 -13.00 9.50
C GLU A 407 19.87 -13.05 11.03
N GLU A 408 19.71 -14.22 11.64
CA GLU A 408 19.77 -14.38 13.09
C GLU A 408 21.23 -14.40 13.60
N ILE A 409 21.77 -13.22 13.89
CA ILE A 409 23.13 -13.05 14.44
C ILE A 409 23.14 -13.20 15.96
N TYR A 410 22.03 -12.85 16.60
CA TYR A 410 21.78 -13.09 18.02
C TYR A 410 20.54 -13.95 18.17
N GLN A 411 20.59 -14.92 19.09
CA GLN A 411 19.53 -15.89 19.30
C GLN A 411 18.20 -15.19 19.63
N GLY A 412 17.21 -15.41 18.79
CA GLY A 412 15.87 -14.81 18.92
C GLY A 412 15.81 -13.31 18.62
N CYS A 413 16.82 -12.72 17.99
CA CYS A 413 16.74 -11.32 17.58
C CYS A 413 15.62 -11.10 16.56
N ALA A 414 15.03 -9.91 16.60
CA ALA A 414 14.07 -9.50 15.59
C ALA A 414 14.79 -9.34 14.24
N LEU A 415 14.18 -9.86 13.18
CA LEU A 415 14.62 -9.49 11.83
C LEU A 415 14.02 -8.15 11.45
N ILE A 416 14.59 -7.53 10.43
CA ILE A 416 14.16 -6.22 9.96
C ILE A 416 12.66 -6.17 9.62
N ASP A 417 12.08 -7.28 9.18
CA ASP A 417 10.65 -7.40 8.87
C ASP A 417 9.77 -7.36 10.13
N ASP A 418 10.27 -7.88 11.25
CA ASP A 418 9.58 -7.80 12.54
C ASP A 418 9.58 -6.36 13.06
N ILE A 419 10.69 -5.64 12.85
CA ILE A 419 10.80 -4.20 13.16
C ILE A 419 9.89 -3.37 12.25
N ASP A 420 9.91 -3.58 10.93
CA ASP A 420 9.00 -2.93 9.98
C ASP A 420 7.55 -3.14 10.39
N LYS A 421 7.16 -4.38 10.68
CA LYS A 421 5.79 -4.72 11.08
C LYS A 421 5.37 -4.04 12.37
N PHE A 422 6.28 -3.90 13.32
CA PHE A 422 6.01 -3.18 14.57
C PHE A 422 5.91 -1.67 14.34
N LEU A 423 6.89 -1.08 13.66
CA LEU A 423 6.99 0.37 13.44
C LEU A 423 5.93 0.90 12.48
N ASN A 424 5.58 0.17 11.42
CA ASN A 424 4.48 0.52 10.53
C ASN A 424 3.13 0.53 11.27
N LYS A 425 2.95 -0.39 12.22
CA LYS A 425 1.77 -0.36 13.09
C LYS A 425 1.74 0.90 13.94
N VAL A 426 2.85 1.46 14.40
CA VAL A 426 2.87 2.71 15.21
C VAL A 426 3.11 3.99 14.41
N GLY A 427 3.09 3.90 13.07
CA GLY A 427 3.06 5.07 12.18
C GLY A 427 4.40 5.49 11.59
N PHE A 428 5.38 4.59 11.58
CA PHE A 428 6.70 4.83 10.99
C PHE A 428 6.91 3.95 9.77
N ASP A 429 7.55 4.51 8.75
CA ASP A 429 8.03 3.74 7.60
C ASP A 429 9.55 3.82 7.52
N ARG A 430 10.15 2.75 7.01
CA ARG A 430 11.59 2.70 6.74
C ARG A 430 11.90 3.52 5.50
N VAL A 431 12.74 4.54 5.65
CA VAL A 431 13.09 5.47 4.56
C VAL A 431 14.52 5.32 4.08
N ALA A 432 15.38 4.66 4.86
CA ALA A 432 16.74 4.32 4.43
C ALA A 432 17.23 3.04 5.11
N THR A 433 18.09 2.31 4.41
CA THR A 433 18.93 1.26 5.00
C THR A 433 20.34 1.32 4.45
N THR A 434 21.30 0.79 5.20
CA THR A 434 22.67 0.57 4.71
C THR A 434 23.23 -0.69 5.36
N THR A 435 24.07 -1.42 4.64
CA THR A 435 24.74 -2.64 5.13
C THR A 435 26.25 -2.55 4.84
N PRO A 436 26.97 -1.60 5.48
CA PRO A 436 28.31 -1.19 5.05
C PRO A 436 29.39 -2.25 5.30
N TYR A 437 29.19 -3.10 6.30
CA TYR A 437 30.17 -4.09 6.72
C TYR A 437 29.80 -5.51 6.28
N HIS A 438 28.51 -5.85 6.22
CA HIS A 438 28.03 -7.18 5.86
C HIS A 438 26.59 -7.19 5.36
N HIS A 439 26.24 -8.07 4.44
CA HIS A 439 24.87 -8.18 3.88
C HIS A 439 23.79 -8.72 4.85
N SER A 440 24.19 -9.19 6.04
CA SER A 440 23.30 -9.84 7.02
C SER A 440 22.83 -8.90 8.13
N TRP A 441 23.40 -7.70 8.24
CA TRP A 441 23.02 -6.68 9.22
C TRP A 441 23.41 -5.28 8.74
N GLY A 442 22.91 -4.25 9.41
CA GLY A 442 23.29 -2.88 9.14
C GLY A 442 22.39 -1.91 9.89
N ASP A 443 22.20 -0.72 9.33
CA ASP A 443 21.37 0.32 9.93
C ASP A 443 20.12 0.57 9.11
N ALA A 444 19.06 0.98 9.80
CA ALA A 444 17.85 1.48 9.18
C ALA A 444 17.41 2.79 9.85
N PHE A 445 16.92 3.72 9.03
CA PHE A 445 16.25 4.90 9.50
C PHE A 445 14.76 4.83 9.19
N TYR A 446 13.96 5.06 10.21
CA TYR A 446 12.50 5.11 10.12
C TYR A 446 12.03 6.52 10.42
N ALA A 447 11.17 7.05 9.56
CA ALA A 447 10.54 8.35 9.74
C ALA A 447 9.05 8.16 10.01
N ARG A 448 8.50 8.99 10.90
CA ARG A 448 7.06 9.02 11.14
C ARG A 448 6.36 9.53 9.89
N GLN A 449 5.37 8.77 9.42
CA GLN A 449 4.54 9.20 8.31
C GLN A 449 3.67 10.40 8.72
N PRO A 450 3.66 11.48 7.92
CA PRO A 450 2.72 12.56 8.13
C PRO A 450 1.29 12.01 8.07
N THR A 451 0.52 12.28 9.12
CA THR A 451 -0.79 11.66 9.33
C THR A 451 -1.87 12.72 9.37
N ILE A 452 -3.01 12.48 8.75
CA ILE A 452 -4.21 13.30 8.90
C ILE A 452 -5.29 12.52 9.64
N THR A 453 -6.14 13.24 10.35
CA THR A 453 -7.25 12.67 11.13
C THR A 453 -8.57 13.36 10.78
N MET A 454 -9.69 12.73 11.10
CA MET A 454 -11.01 13.36 11.05
C MET A 454 -11.87 12.87 12.22
N THR A 455 -11.64 13.43 13.41
CA THR A 455 -12.33 13.07 14.66
C THR A 455 -13.85 13.23 14.59
N SER A 456 -14.33 14.06 13.65
CA SER A 456 -15.74 14.35 13.40
C SER A 456 -16.46 13.34 12.50
N LEU A 457 -15.73 12.44 11.81
CA LEU A 457 -16.30 11.40 10.97
C LEU A 457 -17.22 10.50 11.81
N GLY A 458 -18.37 10.12 11.25
CA GLY A 458 -19.41 9.36 11.97
C GLY A 458 -20.30 10.18 12.91
N LYS A 459 -19.90 11.41 13.27
CA LYS A 459 -20.63 12.30 14.19
C LYS A 459 -21.20 13.55 13.52
N ASN A 460 -20.64 13.96 12.39
CA ASN A 460 -21.01 15.20 11.70
C ASN A 460 -21.90 14.94 10.46
N GLY A 461 -23.19 14.76 10.70
CA GLY A 461 -24.21 14.58 9.66
C GLY A 461 -24.56 13.12 9.34
N GLY A 462 -25.51 12.95 8.40
CA GLY A 462 -26.01 11.63 8.01
C GLY A 462 -25.07 10.84 7.09
N PHE A 463 -25.48 9.63 6.72
CA PHE A 463 -24.68 8.67 5.94
C PHE A 463 -23.94 9.28 4.75
N ALA A 464 -24.62 10.02 3.88
CA ALA A 464 -23.97 10.57 2.69
C ALA A 464 -23.01 11.73 2.97
N ASN A 465 -23.20 12.46 4.08
CA ASN A 465 -22.20 13.43 4.53
C ASN A 465 -20.91 12.73 4.92
N GLN A 466 -21.01 11.55 5.53
CA GLN A 466 -19.87 10.71 5.89
C GLN A 466 -19.16 10.16 4.65
N LEU A 467 -19.89 9.86 3.56
CA LEU A 467 -19.26 9.48 2.27
C LEU A 467 -18.44 10.63 1.68
N PHE A 468 -18.94 11.87 1.71
CA PHE A 468 -18.17 13.02 1.26
C PHE A 468 -16.95 13.32 2.14
N GLN A 469 -17.13 13.25 3.46
CA GLN A 469 -16.05 13.37 4.44
C GLN A 469 -14.95 12.35 4.19
N TYR A 470 -15.30 11.07 4.13
CA TYR A 470 -14.35 9.98 3.93
C TYR A 470 -13.75 10.00 2.52
N GLY A 471 -14.55 10.26 1.49
CA GLY A 471 -14.09 10.37 0.11
C GLY A 471 -13.09 11.51 -0.08
N PHE A 472 -13.36 12.70 0.47
CA PHE A 472 -12.38 13.78 0.54
C PHE A 472 -11.12 13.34 1.27
N PHE A 473 -11.27 12.77 2.46
CA PHE A 473 -10.17 12.39 3.32
C PHE A 473 -9.20 11.41 2.64
N LYS A 474 -9.75 10.38 1.98
CA LYS A 474 -8.96 9.40 1.23
C LYS A 474 -8.40 9.95 -0.08
N THR A 475 -9.11 10.84 -0.76
CA THR A 475 -8.59 11.56 -1.93
C THR A 475 -7.40 12.43 -1.55
N TYR A 476 -7.53 13.25 -0.52
CA TYR A 476 -6.48 14.15 -0.04
C TYR A 476 -5.25 13.36 0.41
N ALA A 477 -5.46 12.27 1.17
CA ALA A 477 -4.37 11.38 1.57
C ALA A 477 -3.63 10.77 0.38
N LYS A 478 -4.36 10.34 -0.65
CA LYS A 478 -3.77 9.79 -1.89
C LYS A 478 -3.02 10.87 -2.69
N GLU A 479 -3.54 12.09 -2.75
CA GLU A 479 -2.91 13.23 -3.43
C GLU A 479 -1.56 13.61 -2.80
N HIS A 480 -1.47 13.53 -1.47
CA HIS A 480 -0.33 14.05 -0.72
C HIS A 480 0.51 12.96 -0.05
N ASN A 481 0.25 11.68 -0.35
CA ASN A 481 0.92 10.51 0.23
C ASN A 481 0.91 10.52 1.77
N LEU A 482 -0.27 10.76 2.35
CA LEU A 482 -0.46 10.87 3.81
C LEU A 482 -1.10 9.61 4.38
N ARG A 483 -0.74 9.30 5.63
CA ARG A 483 -1.46 8.28 6.41
C ARG A 483 -2.78 8.86 6.92
N VAL A 484 -3.80 8.01 7.01
CA VAL A 484 -5.10 8.36 7.58
C VAL A 484 -5.35 7.60 8.87
N GLU A 485 -5.97 8.26 9.85
CA GLU A 485 -6.59 7.61 11.01
C GLU A 485 -8.03 8.13 11.18
N THR A 486 -8.96 7.23 11.49
CA THR A 486 -10.40 7.54 11.61
C THR A 486 -10.97 7.04 12.93
N PRO A 487 -12.06 7.64 13.43
CA PRO A 487 -12.90 6.99 14.43
C PRO A 487 -13.71 5.85 13.79
N GLU A 488 -14.30 5.00 14.64
CA GLU A 488 -15.33 4.05 14.20
C GLU A 488 -16.50 4.81 13.53
N TRP A 489 -16.92 4.33 12.36
CA TRP A 489 -18.01 4.90 11.58
C TRP A 489 -18.68 3.83 10.72
N ILE A 490 -19.88 4.12 10.20
CA ILE A 490 -20.74 3.12 9.53
C ILE A 490 -20.12 2.52 8.26
N GLY A 491 -19.15 3.19 7.64
CA GLY A 491 -18.46 2.69 6.45
C GLY A 491 -17.63 1.44 6.70
N LYS A 492 -17.20 1.18 7.94
CA LYS A 492 -16.52 -0.08 8.31
C LYS A 492 -17.45 -1.28 8.12
N GLU A 493 -18.69 -1.17 8.62
CA GLU A 493 -19.69 -2.24 8.53
C GLU A 493 -20.18 -2.44 7.09
N ILE A 494 -20.43 -1.34 6.36
CA ILE A 494 -21.01 -1.42 5.02
C ILE A 494 -19.96 -1.78 3.96
N PHE A 495 -18.80 -1.12 4.00
CA PHE A 495 -17.80 -1.13 2.92
C PHE A 495 -16.46 -1.76 3.32
N GLY A 496 -16.28 -2.17 4.59
CA GLY A 496 -15.03 -2.79 5.05
C GLY A 496 -13.89 -1.79 5.22
N LEU A 497 -14.21 -0.50 5.37
CA LEU A 497 -13.26 0.60 5.49
C LEU A 497 -12.72 0.69 6.92
N ASP A 498 -11.69 -0.10 7.23
CA ASP A 498 -11.07 -0.26 8.55
C ASP A 498 -9.69 0.43 8.63
N ASP A 499 -9.68 1.76 8.56
CA ASP A 499 -8.45 2.53 8.77
C ASP A 499 -8.00 2.48 10.25
N PRO A 500 -6.71 2.70 10.57
CA PRO A 500 -6.23 2.71 11.95
C PRO A 500 -6.96 3.74 12.83
N PRO A 501 -7.16 3.45 14.13
CA PRO A 501 -7.81 4.38 15.06
C PRO A 501 -6.92 5.59 15.35
N ILE A 502 -7.55 6.73 15.64
CA ILE A 502 -6.88 7.98 16.02
C ILE A 502 -6.09 7.79 17.32
N ARG A 503 -4.77 8.01 17.26
CA ARG A 503 -3.85 7.78 18.40
C ARG A 503 -3.55 9.02 19.21
N ARG A 504 -3.53 10.18 18.54
CA ARG A 504 -3.26 11.47 19.15
C ARG A 504 -4.19 12.52 18.57
N LEU A 505 -4.52 13.52 19.37
CA LEU A 505 -5.26 14.68 18.89
C LEU A 505 -4.31 15.58 18.09
N LEU A 506 -4.71 15.91 16.86
CA LEU A 506 -3.97 16.80 15.98
C LEU A 506 -4.62 18.20 15.96
N PRO A 507 -3.87 19.26 15.63
CA PRO A 507 -4.44 20.59 15.41
C PRO A 507 -5.57 20.56 14.38
N MET A 508 -6.72 21.12 14.76
CA MET A 508 -7.91 21.10 13.91
C MET A 508 -7.81 22.14 12.78
N VAL A 509 -8.17 21.73 11.55
CA VAL A 509 -8.36 22.60 10.39
C VAL A 509 -9.77 22.42 9.85
N ALA A 510 -10.56 23.49 9.91
CA ALA A 510 -11.96 23.47 9.52
C ALA A 510 -12.17 23.94 8.07
N GLU A 511 -13.07 23.27 7.36
CA GLU A 511 -13.60 23.69 6.06
C GLU A 511 -14.44 24.97 6.21
N ASN A 512 -14.52 25.75 5.14
CA ASN A 512 -15.50 26.82 5.05
C ASN A 512 -16.94 26.25 5.00
N ILE A 513 -17.88 26.94 5.67
CA ILE A 513 -19.29 26.52 5.87
C ILE A 513 -20.02 26.23 4.54
N GLU A 514 -19.59 26.87 3.45
CA GLU A 514 -20.26 26.81 2.16
C GLU A 514 -19.70 25.73 1.22
N SER A 515 -18.64 25.02 1.62
CA SER A 515 -17.87 24.11 0.75
C SER A 515 -17.51 24.77 -0.60
N ASN A 516 -17.15 26.06 -0.57
CA ASN A 516 -16.72 26.78 -1.75
C ASN A 516 -15.21 26.61 -1.94
N MET A 517 -14.80 26.00 -3.05
CA MET A 517 -13.40 25.78 -3.37
C MET A 517 -12.63 27.09 -3.55
N SER A 518 -13.22 28.15 -4.12
CA SER A 518 -12.46 29.37 -4.46
C SER A 518 -11.98 30.16 -3.24
N ILE A 519 -12.49 29.83 -2.05
CA ILE A 519 -12.16 30.47 -0.77
C ILE A 519 -11.73 29.45 0.28
N SER A 520 -11.48 28.20 -0.11
CA SER A 520 -11.09 27.15 0.84
C SER A 520 -9.59 27.20 1.11
N ASP A 521 -9.21 27.44 2.36
CA ASP A 521 -7.81 27.42 2.78
C ASP A 521 -7.20 26.00 2.77
N ILE A 522 -8.03 24.96 2.67
CA ILE A 522 -7.59 23.56 2.63
C ILE A 522 -7.13 23.18 1.23
N VAL A 523 -8.01 23.36 0.22
CA VAL A 523 -7.69 22.95 -1.17
C VAL A 523 -6.80 23.95 -1.90
N ASN A 524 -6.75 25.20 -1.44
CA ASN A 524 -5.85 26.23 -1.99
C ASN A 524 -4.59 26.44 -1.15
N SER A 525 -4.31 25.58 -0.17
CA SER A 525 -3.09 25.67 0.62
C SER A 525 -1.87 25.55 -0.30
N PRO A 526 -0.84 26.41 -0.17
CA PRO A 526 0.36 26.33 -0.98
C PRO A 526 1.18 25.06 -0.70
N GLU A 527 1.04 24.50 0.50
CA GLU A 527 1.69 23.28 0.96
C GLU A 527 0.64 22.25 1.43
N ALA A 528 0.97 20.97 1.33
CA ALA A 528 0.11 19.90 1.82
C ALA A 528 -0.06 20.02 3.35
N LEU A 529 -1.31 20.11 3.80
CA LEU A 529 -1.63 20.09 5.22
C LEU A 529 -1.47 18.67 5.74
N SER A 530 -0.50 18.47 6.64
CA SER A 530 -0.23 17.20 7.28
C SER A 530 -0.20 17.37 8.79
N ASN A 531 -0.37 16.27 9.54
CA ASN A 531 -0.45 16.31 11.00
C ASN A 531 -1.59 17.22 11.51
N VAL A 532 -2.74 17.20 10.83
CA VAL A 532 -3.94 17.97 11.18
C VAL A 532 -5.18 17.09 11.34
N ASP A 533 -6.15 17.59 12.10
CA ASP A 533 -7.51 17.02 12.19
C ASP A 533 -8.46 17.83 11.32
N PHE A 534 -8.95 17.23 10.23
CA PHE A 534 -9.89 17.89 9.34
C PHE A 534 -11.30 17.92 9.95
N TRP A 535 -11.98 19.05 9.78
CA TRP A 535 -13.36 19.22 10.21
C TRP A 535 -14.20 19.87 9.11
N GLY A 536 -15.25 19.20 8.65
CA GLY A 536 -16.08 19.74 7.57
C GLY A 536 -17.01 18.72 6.95
N TYR A 537 -17.70 19.13 5.89
CA TYR A 537 -18.53 18.26 5.06
C TYR A 537 -17.83 17.87 3.75
N PHE A 538 -16.95 18.73 3.25
CA PHE A 538 -16.17 18.53 2.02
C PHE A 538 -17.06 18.29 0.79
N GLN A 539 -18.18 19.01 0.73
CA GLN A 539 -19.17 18.92 -0.35
C GLN A 539 -18.85 19.92 -1.46
N TYR A 540 -17.58 19.94 -1.89
CA TYR A 540 -17.09 20.78 -2.98
C TYR A 540 -17.80 20.48 -4.30
N HIS A 541 -17.62 21.37 -5.27
CA HIS A 541 -18.00 21.08 -6.66
C HIS A 541 -17.34 19.77 -7.12
N THR A 542 -18.12 18.82 -7.61
CA THR A 542 -17.62 17.45 -7.80
C THR A 542 -16.60 17.27 -8.92
N ALA A 543 -16.40 18.30 -9.75
CA ALA A 543 -15.26 18.39 -10.67
C ALA A 543 -13.90 18.20 -9.95
N TYR A 544 -13.80 18.56 -8.66
CA TYR A 544 -12.62 18.27 -7.85
C TYR A 544 -12.36 16.77 -7.70
N TYR A 545 -13.42 15.98 -7.54
CA TYR A 545 -13.34 14.53 -7.35
C TYR A 545 -13.34 13.74 -8.66
N ALA A 546 -13.68 14.36 -9.80
CA ALA A 546 -13.86 13.69 -11.10
C ALA A 546 -12.63 12.89 -11.55
N LYS A 547 -11.42 13.42 -11.34
CA LYS A 547 -10.17 12.70 -11.63
C LYS A 547 -9.94 11.45 -10.75
N TYR A 548 -10.71 11.29 -9.68
CA TYR A 548 -10.69 10.14 -8.76
C TYR A 548 -11.97 9.31 -8.82
N GLN A 549 -12.75 9.41 -9.91
CA GLN A 549 -14.03 8.74 -10.04
C GLN A 549 -13.96 7.22 -9.79
N GLU A 550 -13.01 6.53 -10.42
CA GLU A 550 -12.81 5.09 -10.23
C GLU A 550 -12.40 4.77 -8.79
N TYR A 551 -11.52 5.58 -8.20
CA TYR A 551 -11.08 5.42 -6.82
C TYR A 551 -12.26 5.58 -5.84
N TRP A 552 -13.08 6.63 -5.98
CA TRP A 552 -14.29 6.81 -5.19
C TRP A 552 -15.25 5.63 -5.32
N ARG A 553 -15.49 5.14 -6.54
CA ARG A 553 -16.32 3.96 -6.75
C ARG A 553 -15.75 2.73 -6.06
N SER A 554 -14.43 2.55 -6.07
CA SER A 554 -13.76 1.43 -5.40
C SER A 554 -13.87 1.49 -3.86
N LEU A 555 -13.92 2.70 -3.27
CA LEU A 555 -14.02 2.86 -1.82
C LEU A 555 -15.39 2.40 -1.27
N PHE A 556 -16.46 2.59 -2.03
CA PHE A 556 -17.82 2.42 -1.54
C PHE A 556 -18.51 1.18 -2.13
N GLN A 557 -17.78 0.06 -2.18
CA GLN A 557 -18.32 -1.25 -2.53
C GLN A 557 -18.73 -2.03 -1.28
N PRO A 558 -19.95 -2.60 -1.21
CA PRO A 558 -20.40 -3.30 -0.02
C PRO A 558 -19.58 -4.57 0.23
N VAL A 559 -19.38 -4.92 1.50
CA VAL A 559 -18.72 -6.18 1.92
C VAL A 559 -19.61 -7.39 1.67
N GLY A 560 -18.99 -8.58 1.58
CA GLY A 560 -19.61 -9.81 1.06
C GLY A 560 -21.04 -10.13 1.50
N GLU A 561 -21.36 -10.06 2.80
CA GLU A 561 -22.73 -10.34 3.27
C GLU A 561 -23.74 -9.29 2.78
N ILE A 562 -23.38 -8.01 2.86
CA ILE A 562 -24.23 -6.91 2.40
C ILE A 562 -24.34 -6.92 0.88
N ALA A 563 -23.24 -7.16 0.18
CA ALA A 563 -23.20 -7.29 -1.27
C ALA A 563 -24.12 -8.41 -1.76
N ALA A 564 -24.07 -9.60 -1.15
CA ALA A 564 -24.94 -10.72 -1.52
C ALA A 564 -26.42 -10.39 -1.28
N LYS A 565 -26.75 -9.78 -0.13
CA LYS A 565 -28.10 -9.32 0.17
C LYS A 565 -28.60 -8.28 -0.83
N MET A 566 -27.76 -7.31 -1.20
CA MET A 566 -28.15 -6.26 -2.15
C MET A 566 -28.21 -6.75 -3.59
N GLN A 567 -27.38 -7.72 -3.96
CA GLN A 567 -27.50 -8.42 -5.23
C GLN A 567 -28.83 -9.17 -5.33
N MET A 568 -29.26 -9.89 -4.28
CA MET A 568 -30.59 -10.51 -4.23
C MET A 568 -31.72 -9.49 -4.33
N ALA A 569 -31.62 -8.35 -3.62
CA ALA A 569 -32.60 -7.27 -3.73
C ALA A 569 -32.68 -6.71 -5.15
N TRP A 570 -31.54 -6.55 -5.81
CA TRP A 570 -31.44 -6.08 -7.19
C TRP A 570 -32.03 -7.08 -8.19
N GLU A 571 -31.78 -8.38 -8.02
CA GLU A 571 -32.37 -9.44 -8.83
C GLU A 571 -33.90 -9.49 -8.67
N ASN A 572 -34.40 -9.36 -7.43
CA ASN A 572 -35.84 -9.28 -7.15
C ASN A 572 -36.50 -8.06 -7.80
N LEU A 573 -35.79 -6.94 -7.87
CA LEU A 573 -36.26 -5.72 -8.52
C LEU A 573 -36.23 -5.86 -10.04
N SER A 574 -35.10 -6.23 -10.61
CA SER A 574 -34.88 -6.36 -12.06
C SER A 574 -35.64 -7.52 -12.71
N ALA A 575 -36.07 -8.52 -11.94
CA ALA A 575 -36.99 -9.55 -12.43
C ALA A 575 -38.39 -9.00 -12.78
N ARG A 576 -38.74 -7.80 -12.31
CA ARG A 576 -40.06 -7.18 -12.53
C ARG A 576 -40.13 -6.30 -13.78
N GLY A 577 -38.99 -5.96 -14.39
CA GLY A 577 -38.93 -5.17 -15.61
C GLY A 577 -37.50 -4.85 -16.03
N LYS A 578 -37.34 -4.40 -17.28
CA LYS A 578 -36.01 -4.24 -17.90
C LYS A 578 -35.35 -2.90 -17.62
N THR A 579 -36.13 -1.87 -17.32
CA THR A 579 -35.62 -0.51 -17.08
C THR A 579 -36.02 -0.03 -15.69
N VAL A 580 -35.04 0.23 -14.83
CA VAL A 580 -35.26 0.73 -13.46
C VAL A 580 -35.17 2.25 -13.46
N VAL A 581 -36.29 2.92 -13.19
CA VAL A 581 -36.34 4.38 -12.98
C VAL A 581 -36.48 4.64 -11.49
N ALA A 582 -35.55 5.36 -10.89
CA ALA A 582 -35.55 5.64 -9.45
C ALA A 582 -35.78 7.13 -9.16
N ILE A 583 -36.66 7.41 -8.20
CA ILE A 583 -36.92 8.74 -7.65
C ILE A 583 -36.48 8.76 -6.20
N HIS A 584 -35.78 9.81 -5.78
CA HIS A 584 -35.54 10.11 -4.38
C HIS A 584 -36.20 11.44 -3.98
N MET A 585 -37.04 11.41 -2.94
CA MET A 585 -37.65 12.59 -2.34
C MET A 585 -37.30 12.67 -0.85
N ARG A 586 -36.50 13.67 -0.47
CA ARG A 586 -36.18 13.98 0.93
C ARG A 586 -37.21 14.95 1.51
N LEU A 587 -37.91 14.54 2.55
CA LEU A 587 -38.97 15.33 3.19
C LEU A 587 -38.72 15.55 4.68
N GLY A 588 -38.47 14.49 5.45
CA GLY A 588 -38.61 14.45 6.92
C GLY A 588 -38.14 15.69 7.67
N ASP A 589 -36.84 15.78 7.96
CA ASP A 589 -36.27 16.92 8.68
C ASP A 589 -36.28 18.22 7.85
N TYR A 590 -36.25 18.10 6.53
CA TYR A 590 -36.31 19.25 5.62
C TYR A 590 -37.62 20.03 5.74
N PHE A 591 -38.74 19.36 6.04
CA PHE A 591 -40.04 20.01 6.16
C PHE A 591 -40.04 21.14 7.19
N TYR A 592 -39.25 20.98 8.26
CA TYR A 592 -39.15 21.94 9.35
C TYR A 592 -37.90 22.83 9.26
N LEU A 593 -36.76 22.28 8.81
CA LEU A 593 -35.47 22.97 8.83
C LEU A 593 -35.17 23.72 7.53
N TYR A 594 -35.59 23.17 6.38
CA TYR A 594 -35.22 23.65 5.04
C TYR A 594 -36.37 23.48 4.03
N PRO A 595 -37.57 24.05 4.27
CA PRO A 595 -38.72 23.84 3.39
C PRO A 595 -38.46 24.34 1.95
N ASP A 596 -37.63 25.38 1.79
CA ASP A 596 -37.19 25.89 0.49
C ASP A 596 -36.32 24.91 -0.32
N TRP A 597 -35.83 23.82 0.28
CA TRP A 597 -35.03 22.79 -0.42
C TRP A 597 -35.88 21.62 -0.94
N ILE A 598 -37.18 21.61 -0.62
CA ILE A 598 -38.10 20.57 -1.07
C ILE A 598 -38.71 20.97 -2.41
N ALA A 599 -38.46 20.15 -3.44
CA ALA A 599 -39.10 20.30 -4.73
C ALA A 599 -40.50 19.67 -4.73
N PRO A 600 -41.51 20.31 -5.34
CA PRO A 600 -42.85 19.72 -5.50
C PRO A 600 -42.81 18.38 -6.24
N TRP A 601 -43.67 17.43 -5.85
CA TRP A 601 -43.73 16.10 -6.48
C TRP A 601 -44.15 16.17 -7.95
N GLU A 602 -44.89 17.22 -8.33
CA GLU A 602 -45.35 17.50 -9.68
C GLU A 602 -44.19 17.59 -10.68
N TRP A 603 -43.02 18.08 -10.26
CA TRP A 603 -41.84 18.18 -11.13
C TRP A 603 -41.30 16.80 -11.50
N TYR A 604 -41.34 15.85 -10.56
CA TYR A 604 -40.93 14.47 -10.79
C TYR A 604 -41.97 13.73 -11.62
N GLU A 605 -43.26 13.98 -11.39
CA GLU A 605 -44.34 13.38 -12.19
C GLU A 605 -44.29 13.86 -13.65
N GLU A 606 -44.04 15.16 -13.88
CA GLU A 606 -43.86 15.74 -15.20
C GLU A 606 -42.63 15.16 -15.90
N TRP A 607 -41.51 15.02 -15.19
CA TRP A 607 -40.30 14.38 -15.71
C TRP A 607 -40.59 12.94 -16.15
N LEU A 608 -41.20 12.11 -15.29
CA LEU A 608 -41.57 10.74 -15.64
C LEU A 608 -42.46 10.69 -16.89
N ARG A 609 -43.52 11.52 -16.92
CA ARG A 609 -44.46 11.56 -18.06
C ARG A 609 -43.76 11.87 -19.38
N GLY A 610 -42.65 12.62 -19.35
CA GLY A 610 -41.90 13.01 -20.55
C GLY A 610 -41.29 11.85 -21.33
N PHE A 611 -41.01 10.70 -20.70
CA PHE A 611 -40.32 9.59 -21.36
C PHE A 611 -40.79 8.19 -20.92
N TRP A 612 -41.68 8.06 -19.94
CA TRP A 612 -42.12 6.76 -19.41
C TRP A 612 -42.59 5.78 -20.49
N GLU A 613 -43.46 6.24 -21.40
CA GLU A 613 -44.03 5.44 -22.50
C GLU A 613 -42.99 5.03 -23.56
N THR A 614 -41.77 5.59 -23.50
CA THR A 614 -40.68 5.25 -24.42
C THR A 614 -39.76 4.15 -23.89
N LEU A 615 -39.90 3.77 -22.62
CA LEU A 615 -39.04 2.80 -21.96
C LEU A 615 -39.53 1.37 -22.16
N GLU A 616 -38.60 0.42 -22.23
CA GLU A 616 -38.92 -1.00 -22.31
C GLU A 616 -39.17 -1.56 -20.91
N GLU A 617 -40.40 -2.01 -20.65
CA GLU A 617 -40.83 -2.62 -19.39
C GLU A 617 -40.33 -1.84 -18.14
N PRO A 618 -40.69 -0.54 -18.01
CA PRO A 618 -40.17 0.29 -16.94
C PRO A 618 -40.78 -0.07 -15.58
N ILE A 619 -39.96 -0.01 -14.54
CA ILE A 619 -40.39 -0.08 -13.14
C ILE A 619 -39.97 1.19 -12.42
N LEU A 620 -40.87 1.72 -11.58
CA LEU A 620 -40.61 2.90 -10.77
C LEU A 620 -40.20 2.47 -9.37
N TYR A 621 -39.01 2.86 -8.94
CA TYR A 621 -38.58 2.77 -7.55
C TYR A 621 -38.67 4.14 -6.88
N VAL A 622 -39.26 4.21 -5.70
CA VAL A 622 -39.38 5.45 -4.92
C VAL A 622 -38.67 5.29 -3.58
N ALA A 623 -37.62 6.10 -3.39
CA ALA A 623 -36.91 6.26 -2.14
C ALA A 623 -37.36 7.55 -1.44
N SER A 624 -37.75 7.45 -0.17
CA SER A 624 -38.07 8.61 0.65
C SER A 624 -37.95 8.27 2.13
N ASP A 625 -37.57 9.26 2.94
CA ASP A 625 -37.65 9.18 4.39
C ASP A 625 -39.08 9.34 4.94
N ASP A 626 -40.05 9.71 4.08
CA ASP A 626 -41.48 9.67 4.37
C ASP A 626 -42.26 9.06 3.19
N ILE A 627 -42.20 7.73 3.10
CA ILE A 627 -42.75 7.00 1.96
C ILE A 627 -44.29 7.10 1.86
N GLU A 628 -44.98 7.25 2.99
CA GLU A 628 -46.45 7.31 3.05
C GLU A 628 -46.98 8.59 2.40
N MET A 629 -46.28 9.71 2.56
CA MET A 629 -46.63 10.98 1.91
C MET A 629 -46.39 10.96 0.40
N VAL A 630 -45.44 10.16 -0.09
CA VAL A 630 -44.97 10.22 -1.48
C VAL A 630 -45.66 9.19 -2.38
N LEU A 631 -45.98 8.00 -1.86
CA LEU A 631 -46.50 6.89 -2.67
C LEU A 631 -47.78 7.25 -3.45
N GLY A 632 -48.69 8.01 -2.83
CA GLY A 632 -49.95 8.42 -3.46
C GLY A 632 -49.74 9.27 -4.71
N CYS A 633 -48.70 10.10 -4.73
CA CYS A 633 -48.37 10.99 -5.85
C CYS A 633 -47.96 10.23 -7.11
N PHE A 634 -47.45 9.00 -6.97
CA PHE A 634 -46.95 8.18 -8.08
C PHE A 634 -47.76 6.90 -8.31
N ALA A 635 -48.94 6.77 -7.69
CA ALA A 635 -49.74 5.54 -7.72
C ALA A 635 -50.02 5.00 -9.14
N LYS A 636 -50.13 5.89 -10.14
CA LYS A 636 -50.33 5.51 -11.55
C LYS A 636 -49.18 4.69 -12.16
N TYR A 637 -47.99 4.76 -11.57
CA TYR A 637 -46.79 4.03 -12.02
C TYR A 637 -46.48 2.78 -11.18
N GLN A 638 -47.35 2.43 -10.22
CA GLN A 638 -47.20 1.26 -9.33
C GLN A 638 -45.81 1.20 -8.67
N PRO A 639 -45.43 2.22 -7.88
CA PRO A 639 -44.09 2.35 -7.35
C PRO A 639 -43.70 1.21 -6.41
N ILE A 640 -42.43 0.79 -6.52
CA ILE A 640 -41.75 -0.17 -5.66
C ILE A 640 -40.92 0.61 -4.63
N THR A 641 -40.79 0.08 -3.42
CA THR A 641 -40.06 0.68 -2.31
C THR A 641 -39.06 -0.29 -1.69
N ALA A 642 -38.25 0.18 -0.73
CA ALA A 642 -37.34 -0.68 0.03
C ALA A 642 -38.04 -1.88 0.71
N LYS A 643 -39.34 -1.75 1.05
CA LYS A 643 -40.13 -2.83 1.67
C LYS A 643 -40.40 -4.00 0.72
N ASP A 644 -40.35 -3.75 -0.58
CA ASP A 644 -40.68 -4.72 -1.63
C ASP A 644 -39.46 -5.52 -2.11
N LEU A 645 -38.26 -5.16 -1.66
CA LEU A 645 -36.99 -5.77 -2.08
C LEU A 645 -36.75 -7.17 -1.48
N GLY A 646 -37.51 -7.54 -0.43
CA GLY A 646 -37.39 -8.84 0.23
C GLY A 646 -36.10 -9.04 1.03
N VAL A 647 -35.44 -7.93 1.41
CA VAL A 647 -34.16 -7.94 2.12
C VAL A 647 -34.20 -6.94 3.27
N GLU A 648 -33.68 -7.36 4.42
CA GLU A 648 -33.56 -6.53 5.63
C GLU A 648 -32.10 -6.25 5.96
N LEU A 649 -31.83 -5.00 6.34
CA LEU A 649 -30.54 -4.52 6.83
C LEU A 649 -30.77 -3.69 8.10
N PRO A 650 -31.03 -4.31 9.27
CA PRO A 650 -31.47 -3.59 10.47
C PRO A 650 -30.49 -2.51 10.96
N GLN A 651 -29.20 -2.70 10.72
CA GLN A 651 -28.14 -1.75 11.11
C GLN A 651 -27.91 -0.64 10.06
N ALA A 652 -28.50 -0.75 8.86
CA ALA A 652 -28.32 0.20 7.76
C ALA A 652 -29.56 0.24 6.85
N GLU A 653 -30.75 0.48 7.41
CA GLU A 653 -32.02 0.37 6.66
C GLU A 653 -32.07 1.26 5.42
N PHE A 654 -31.47 2.46 5.52
CA PHE A 654 -31.34 3.45 4.45
C PHE A 654 -30.50 2.93 3.26
N TYR A 655 -29.61 1.96 3.49
CA TYR A 655 -28.67 1.53 2.46
C TYR A 655 -29.36 0.84 1.29
N ARG A 656 -30.54 0.24 1.51
CA ARG A 656 -31.37 -0.34 0.44
C ARG A 656 -31.75 0.69 -0.62
N ASP A 657 -32.26 1.84 -0.18
CA ASP A 657 -32.61 2.95 -1.06
C ASP A 657 -31.37 3.50 -1.76
N PHE A 658 -30.29 3.70 -1.00
CA PHE A 658 -29.03 4.17 -1.55
C PHE A 658 -28.50 3.25 -2.67
N TYR A 659 -28.54 1.94 -2.44
CA TYR A 659 -28.06 0.93 -3.37
C TYR A 659 -28.90 0.92 -4.66
N VAL A 660 -30.23 0.98 -4.56
CA VAL A 660 -31.07 1.03 -5.77
C VAL A 660 -30.82 2.31 -6.57
N LEU A 661 -30.71 3.46 -5.91
CA LEU A 661 -30.36 4.73 -6.57
C LEU A 661 -28.99 4.67 -7.27
N SER A 662 -28.03 3.95 -6.69
CA SER A 662 -26.69 3.78 -7.26
C SER A 662 -26.61 2.74 -8.39
N HIS A 663 -27.72 2.07 -8.75
CA HIS A 663 -27.72 1.05 -9.80
C HIS A 663 -28.81 1.27 -10.87
N ALA A 664 -29.81 2.11 -10.59
CA ALA A 664 -30.90 2.40 -11.51
C ALA A 664 -30.45 3.02 -12.84
N ASP A 665 -31.21 2.78 -13.91
CA ASP A 665 -30.91 3.21 -15.28
C ASP A 665 -31.23 4.69 -15.52
N ALA A 666 -32.22 5.24 -14.80
CA ALA A 666 -32.52 6.66 -14.77
C ALA A 666 -32.84 7.10 -13.32
N VAL A 667 -32.27 8.22 -12.88
CA VAL A 667 -32.37 8.66 -11.49
C VAL A 667 -32.79 10.12 -11.41
N ALA A 668 -33.90 10.39 -10.72
CA ALA A 668 -34.28 11.73 -10.31
C ALA A 668 -34.03 11.91 -8.81
N ILE A 669 -33.16 12.85 -8.47
CA ILE A 669 -32.71 13.11 -7.10
C ILE A 669 -33.46 14.29 -6.49
N SER A 670 -33.41 14.42 -5.16
CA SER A 670 -33.75 15.65 -4.43
C SER A 670 -32.51 16.53 -4.23
N ASN A 671 -32.66 17.76 -3.69
CA ASN A 671 -31.54 18.56 -3.19
C ASN A 671 -30.96 17.94 -1.89
N SER A 672 -30.35 16.77 -2.00
CA SER A 672 -29.83 15.95 -0.90
C SER A 672 -28.54 15.28 -1.29
N THR A 673 -27.55 15.27 -0.40
CA THR A 673 -26.30 14.54 -0.59
C THR A 673 -26.51 13.04 -0.71
N PHE A 674 -27.59 12.49 -0.15
CA PHE A 674 -27.89 11.06 -0.20
C PHE A 674 -28.04 10.54 -1.62
N SER A 675 -29.01 11.09 -2.36
CA SER A 675 -29.24 10.73 -3.75
C SER A 675 -28.15 11.26 -4.69
N PHE A 676 -27.48 12.36 -4.33
CA PHE A 676 -26.36 12.87 -5.13
C PHE A 676 -25.15 11.91 -5.09
N ALA A 677 -24.75 11.48 -3.89
CA ALA A 677 -23.65 10.52 -3.73
C ALA A 677 -23.98 9.17 -4.39
N ALA A 678 -25.23 8.70 -4.29
CA ALA A 678 -25.67 7.50 -5.02
C ALA A 678 -25.46 7.65 -6.54
N SER A 679 -25.81 8.80 -7.11
CA SER A 679 -25.58 9.08 -8.54
C SER A 679 -24.09 9.11 -8.92
N MET A 680 -23.19 9.60 -8.04
CA MET A 680 -21.75 9.54 -8.30
C MET A 680 -21.24 8.09 -8.40
N LEU A 681 -21.75 7.22 -7.53
CA LEU A 681 -21.38 5.80 -7.48
C LEU A 681 -22.06 4.96 -8.56
N ASN A 682 -23.07 5.51 -9.23
CA ASN A 682 -23.80 4.81 -10.27
C ASN A 682 -22.97 4.67 -11.56
N GLN A 683 -22.85 3.43 -12.04
CA GLN A 683 -22.13 3.04 -13.26
C GLN A 683 -23.05 2.63 -14.41
N ARG A 684 -24.35 2.45 -14.14
CA ARG A 684 -25.37 1.97 -15.09
C ARG A 684 -26.25 3.10 -15.62
N GLY A 685 -26.45 4.14 -14.81
CA GLY A 685 -27.36 5.24 -15.06
C GLY A 685 -27.02 5.96 -16.36
N LYS A 686 -28.03 6.11 -17.21
CA LYS A 686 -27.96 6.84 -18.48
C LYS A 686 -28.33 8.31 -18.30
N PHE A 687 -29.20 8.60 -17.32
CA PHE A 687 -29.73 9.94 -17.08
C PHE A 687 -29.86 10.23 -15.58
N PHE A 688 -29.29 11.35 -15.14
CA PHE A 688 -29.44 11.88 -13.79
C PHE A 688 -30.12 13.24 -13.86
N CYS A 689 -31.19 13.43 -13.09
CA CYS A 689 -31.97 14.66 -13.04
C CYS A 689 -32.11 15.15 -11.61
N ARG A 690 -32.10 16.47 -11.41
CA ARG A 690 -32.22 17.11 -10.10
C ARG A 690 -33.13 18.33 -10.15
N PRO A 691 -33.63 18.83 -9.02
CA PRO A 691 -34.46 20.02 -9.00
C PRO A 691 -33.64 21.26 -9.32
N HIS A 692 -34.22 22.16 -10.11
CA HIS A 692 -33.68 23.50 -10.36
C HIS A 692 -34.76 24.53 -10.05
N PHE A 693 -34.63 25.19 -8.91
CA PHE A 693 -35.73 25.97 -8.34
C PHE A 693 -36.05 27.22 -9.16
N SER A 694 -35.06 27.85 -9.80
CA SER A 694 -35.31 28.98 -10.72
C SER A 694 -36.13 28.60 -11.95
N SER A 695 -35.97 27.39 -12.50
CA SER A 695 -36.75 26.94 -13.67
C SER A 695 -37.98 26.12 -13.30
N GLN A 696 -38.18 25.85 -12.01
CA GLN A 696 -39.30 25.11 -11.43
C GLN A 696 -39.54 23.74 -12.09
N LYS A 697 -38.47 23.00 -12.36
CA LYS A 697 -38.53 21.64 -12.92
C LYS A 697 -37.29 20.82 -12.57
N LEU A 698 -37.32 19.54 -12.93
CA LEU A 698 -36.10 18.73 -12.96
C LEU A 698 -35.27 19.05 -14.21
N ILE A 699 -33.96 19.17 -14.02
CA ILE A 699 -32.98 19.34 -15.11
C ILE A 699 -31.95 18.23 -15.07
N PRO A 700 -31.37 17.84 -16.22
CA PRO A 700 -30.23 16.93 -16.24
C PRO A 700 -29.03 17.53 -15.52
N PHE A 701 -28.22 16.71 -14.88
CA PHE A 701 -26.94 17.12 -14.30
C PHE A 701 -25.91 16.00 -14.43
N ASP A 702 -24.63 16.36 -14.36
CA ASP A 702 -23.53 15.42 -14.28
C ASP A 702 -23.10 15.25 -12.80
N PRO A 703 -23.21 14.04 -12.22
CA PRO A 703 -22.78 13.79 -10.84
C PRO A 703 -21.33 14.16 -10.54
N TRP A 704 -20.45 14.15 -11.56
CA TRP A 704 -19.03 14.46 -11.44
C TRP A 704 -18.67 15.89 -11.87
N ASN A 705 -19.66 16.70 -12.25
CA ASN A 705 -19.46 18.09 -12.61
C ASN A 705 -20.65 18.94 -12.12
N SER A 706 -20.93 18.91 -10.82
CA SER A 706 -22.02 19.66 -10.21
C SER A 706 -21.79 19.93 -8.71
N LEU A 707 -22.53 20.89 -8.15
CA LEU A 707 -22.59 21.11 -6.70
C LEU A 707 -23.45 20.03 -6.02
N PRO A 708 -22.96 19.31 -4.98
CA PRO A 708 -23.76 18.30 -4.27
C PRO A 708 -25.06 18.85 -3.68
N LEU A 709 -25.04 20.08 -3.17
CA LEU A 709 -26.19 20.76 -2.57
C LEU A 709 -26.29 22.22 -3.02
N PHE A 710 -27.51 22.67 -3.27
CA PHE A 710 -27.82 24.09 -3.42
C PHE A 710 -28.17 24.69 -2.06
N ARG A 711 -27.22 25.45 -1.48
CA ARG A 711 -27.34 26.05 -0.14
C ARG A 711 -28.05 27.42 -0.14
N SER A 712 -28.09 28.12 -1.28
CA SER A 712 -28.83 29.37 -1.48
C SER A 712 -29.45 29.46 -2.87
N LYS A 713 -30.57 30.18 -3.01
CA LYS A 713 -31.25 30.42 -4.31
C LYS A 713 -30.39 31.18 -5.33
N THR A 714 -29.35 31.90 -4.89
CA THR A 714 -28.48 32.74 -5.75
C THR A 714 -27.32 31.99 -6.38
N ARG A 715 -26.92 30.81 -5.88
CA ARG A 715 -25.81 30.00 -6.45
C ARG A 715 -26.22 29.11 -7.63
N GLU A 716 -27.48 29.17 -8.06
CA GLU A 716 -27.99 28.44 -9.21
C GLU A 716 -27.38 28.90 -10.56
N ALA A 717 -26.70 30.06 -10.58
CA ALA A 717 -26.30 30.75 -11.82
C ALA A 717 -24.84 30.53 -12.30
N CYS A 718 -24.00 29.75 -11.61
CA CYS A 718 -22.62 29.53 -12.07
C CYS A 718 -22.46 28.16 -12.73
N GLY A 719 -22.73 28.12 -14.03
CA GLY A 719 -22.48 26.98 -14.91
C GLY A 719 -22.59 27.39 -16.38
N THR A 720 -21.53 27.99 -16.93
CA THR A 720 -21.19 27.98 -18.36
C THR A 720 -19.73 27.64 -18.50
#